data_AF-A0A975G7U7-F1
#
_entry.id   AF-A0A975G7U7-F1
#
_cell.length_a   1.000
_cell.length_b   1.000
_cell.length_c   1.000
_cell.angle_alpha   90.00
_cell.angle_beta   90.00
_cell.angle_gamma   90.00
#
_symmetry.space_group_name_H-M   'P 1'
#
loop_
_entity.id
_entity.type
_entity.pdbx_description
1 polymer ?
#
loop_
_entity_poly.entity_id
_entity_poly.type
_entity_poly.pdbx_seq_one_letter_code
_entity_poly.pdbx_strand_id
1 'polypeptide(L)'
;MKTSLHPMFRWLPLLPVFIPRAHAGSAQWLAAPTTGYWNTAANWSPATVPSSLTDTAIFGASGLTSISFSADVPLGSLVFNNNAPAYALTIGPSRTLAFGGAGLVNYGATIQNFVVTASGANAGRIAFTGSSTAAANTRFTQNGITQAAGAYGTTIFSDTSSAGSASFLNKATSFQNGYGGYTLFYNSASAGSASITNEGGAGYGGVEFSNSSTAANAAFLNQAATIGNGNGGTVDFFDTSTAGNATFDNAASTVATARSGYTKFSHTTTAGTAKFYNRASASAVGGGGVTMVRDNCSADHATFENEGGAAGGRTLLYHSTKGGSALFRNKGTAVTNGQEGTTILYNSANAENAVFENEGGSFRSGSAYFYATSKAGTATVHNRGMATAGYGGVCNFLGSSSADQAVFDNEGAAADGGTGGYTNFTDHATAGSATFTSRASTKANATGGRTVFYGSSTAANATLTGLGATTSNVNWGAGTDFAAQSTAGNATVIANGGTNGGTGAFIRFFENSSGGTATMKVYGNASLEIGVHASPGVTIGSLEGSGFASLGANTLGIGGNNTSTTFSGVLYGTGGVTKTGSGTLTLTGANTYTGATQVAGGTLSISAAWIANGSDVKLSNGGILNLSYSGTDIIDELFIDGIRQVSGTWGSLSSTATHKTSRITGTGLLNVTTGVNPDPYIEWGYNGGLTAGTNDAKTADPDNDGRSNLNEFAFDGKPMSGASSGKMVSKVATFTISGSAVKALTLTVPVRGSSTTPAFTGATDLTATADGVIYHIQGGITLSTWTTSQVREMPVTEATALQTGLALPVLSPGWSYRSFYLVNSNPATTPKAFLRAWASQ
;
A
#
# COMPACT_ATOMS: atom_id res chain seq x y z
N MET A 1 73.78 -8.93 8.68
CA MET A 1 75.05 -8.34 9.17
C MET A 1 75.13 -6.87 8.79
N LYS A 2 74.90 -5.97 9.75
CA LYS A 2 75.78 -4.86 10.16
C LYS A 2 74.95 -3.91 11.02
N THR A 3 75.20 -4.05 12.30
CA THR A 3 74.79 -3.25 13.44
C THR A 3 75.41 -1.86 13.39
N SER A 4 74.63 -0.81 13.67
CA SER A 4 75.16 0.40 14.28
C SER A 4 74.25 0.81 15.45
N LEU A 5 74.72 0.55 16.66
CA LEU A 5 74.17 1.11 17.89
C LEU A 5 74.38 2.63 17.88
N HIS A 6 73.30 3.39 18.03
CA HIS A 6 73.34 4.77 18.54
C HIS A 6 72.85 4.75 19.99
N PRO A 7 73.56 5.41 20.93
CA PRO A 7 73.17 5.40 22.34
C PRO A 7 71.92 6.27 22.54
N MET A 8 70.86 5.66 23.08
CA MET A 8 69.72 6.38 23.63
C MET A 8 70.19 7.19 24.85
N PHE A 9 70.43 8.48 24.67
CA PHE A 9 70.39 9.42 25.78
C PHE A 9 68.94 9.51 26.26
N ARG A 10 68.66 8.85 27.37
CA ARG A 10 67.42 8.92 28.12
C ARG A 10 67.32 10.34 28.68
N TRP A 11 66.57 11.22 28.02
CA TRP A 11 66.14 12.47 28.60
C TRP A 11 65.19 12.13 29.75
N LEU A 12 65.69 12.28 30.98
CA LEU A 12 64.84 12.37 32.15
C LEU A 12 63.93 13.59 31.92
N PRO A 13 62.59 13.47 31.90
CA PRO A 13 61.77 14.66 31.84
C PRO A 13 62.04 15.46 33.11
N LEU A 14 62.57 16.67 32.95
CA LEU A 14 62.52 17.67 34.02
C LEU A 14 61.05 17.76 34.45
N LEU A 15 60.76 17.40 35.70
CA LEU A 15 59.49 17.76 36.33
C LEU A 15 59.35 19.27 36.18
N PRO A 16 58.28 19.80 35.56
CA PRO A 16 57.99 21.20 35.68
C PRO A 16 57.57 21.45 37.14
N VAL A 17 58.51 21.95 37.94
CA VAL A 17 58.17 22.65 39.17
C VAL A 17 57.51 23.95 38.72
N PHE A 18 56.18 23.92 38.64
CA PHE A 18 55.39 25.12 38.46
C PHE A 18 55.54 25.96 39.74
N ILE A 19 56.23 27.08 39.64
CA ILE A 19 56.12 28.15 40.63
C ILE A 19 54.93 29.00 40.14
N PRO A 20 53.70 28.82 40.67
CA PRO A 20 52.61 29.72 40.32
C PRO A 20 53.02 31.15 40.66
N ARG A 21 52.56 32.13 39.87
CA ARG A 21 52.58 33.54 40.30
C ARG A 21 51.91 33.59 41.67
N ALA A 22 52.67 33.93 42.72
CA ALA A 22 52.18 33.99 44.07
C ALA A 22 51.14 35.12 44.17
N HIS A 23 49.86 34.75 44.10
CA HIS A 23 48.77 35.62 44.53
C HIS A 23 48.66 35.53 46.05
N ALA A 24 48.38 36.65 46.71
CA ALA A 24 48.42 36.77 48.17
C ALA A 24 47.49 35.79 48.94
N GLY A 25 46.57 35.10 48.28
CA GLY A 25 45.69 34.08 48.86
C GLY A 25 45.93 32.63 48.40
N SER A 26 46.89 32.36 47.52
CA SER A 26 47.20 30.99 47.08
C SER A 26 48.00 30.22 48.13
N ALA A 27 47.59 28.97 48.44
CA ALA A 27 48.23 28.20 49.50
C ALA A 27 48.13 26.67 49.29
N GLN A 28 49.02 25.94 49.94
CA GLN A 28 49.07 24.48 49.94
C GLN A 28 48.46 23.90 51.22
N TRP A 29 47.62 22.88 51.09
CA TRP A 29 47.10 22.11 52.22
C TRP A 29 48.25 21.38 52.93
N LEU A 30 48.30 21.50 54.26
CA LEU A 30 49.37 20.93 55.06
C LEU A 30 49.37 19.40 55.02
N ALA A 31 50.54 18.79 55.24
CA ALA A 31 50.66 17.34 55.39
C ALA A 31 50.01 16.82 56.68
N ALA A 32 49.91 17.67 57.71
CA ALA A 32 49.26 17.39 58.99
C ALA A 32 48.42 18.61 59.44
N PRO A 33 47.26 18.86 58.80
CA PRO A 33 46.38 19.97 59.16
C PRO A 33 45.71 19.70 60.51
N THR A 34 45.32 20.77 61.21
CA THR A 34 44.66 20.68 62.52
C THR A 34 43.22 20.19 62.46
N THR A 35 42.51 20.48 61.35
CA THR A 35 41.11 20.10 61.14
C THR A 35 40.88 19.76 59.67
N GLY A 36 39.72 19.18 59.35
CA GLY A 36 39.25 18.99 57.96
C GLY A 36 38.50 20.17 57.36
N TYR A 37 38.52 21.35 57.99
CA TYR A 37 37.77 22.50 57.50
C TYR A 37 38.64 23.34 56.55
N TRP A 38 38.16 23.54 55.31
CA TRP A 38 38.83 24.37 54.30
C TRP A 38 39.10 25.78 54.83
N ASN A 39 38.12 26.38 55.51
CA ASN A 39 38.17 27.77 55.93
C ASN A 39 39.03 28.04 57.18
N THR A 40 39.72 27.04 57.72
CA THR A 40 40.67 27.21 58.82
C THR A 40 42.05 27.56 58.28
N ALA A 41 42.47 28.83 58.42
CA ALA A 41 43.75 29.35 57.91
C ALA A 41 44.98 28.52 58.35
N ALA A 42 44.95 27.96 59.56
CA ALA A 42 46.04 27.13 60.09
C ALA A 42 46.24 25.79 59.37
N ASN A 43 45.32 25.37 58.48
CA ASN A 43 45.47 24.16 57.67
C ASN A 43 46.24 24.39 56.36
N TRP A 44 46.64 25.63 56.08
CA TRP A 44 47.27 26.05 54.82
C TRP A 44 48.70 26.56 55.04
N SER A 45 49.54 26.46 54.00
CA SER A 45 50.87 27.08 53.92
C SER A 45 51.02 27.90 52.63
N PRO A 46 51.23 29.23 52.70
CA PRO A 46 51.16 30.07 53.91
C PRO A 46 49.77 29.99 54.58
N ALA A 47 49.65 30.43 55.84
CA ALA A 47 48.42 30.34 56.65
C ALA A 47 47.34 31.33 56.19
N THR A 48 46.99 31.25 54.92
CA THR A 48 45.99 32.04 54.21
C THR A 48 45.02 31.06 53.56
N VAL A 49 43.71 31.29 53.72
CA VAL A 49 42.68 30.45 53.10
C VAL A 49 42.53 30.85 51.63
N PRO A 50 42.72 29.94 50.66
CA PRO A 50 42.39 30.21 49.27
C PRO A 50 40.88 30.42 49.11
N SER A 51 40.48 31.62 48.66
CA SER A 51 39.06 32.01 48.61
C SER A 51 38.75 33.16 47.63
N SER A 52 39.53 33.33 46.57
CA SER A 52 39.24 34.25 45.46
C SER A 52 39.42 33.58 44.10
N LEU A 53 38.78 34.12 43.05
CA LEU A 53 38.90 33.60 41.68
C LEU A 53 40.32 33.71 41.07
N THR A 54 41.25 34.36 41.77
CA THR A 54 42.67 34.40 41.39
C THR A 54 43.54 33.42 42.18
N ASP A 55 42.99 32.80 43.23
CA ASP A 55 43.76 31.91 44.10
C ASP A 55 43.90 30.51 43.51
N THR A 56 45.04 29.89 43.80
CA THR A 56 45.30 28.47 43.57
C THR A 56 45.40 27.75 44.91
N ALA A 57 44.56 26.74 45.11
CA ALA A 57 44.65 25.82 46.23
C ALA A 57 45.40 24.56 45.80
N ILE A 58 46.43 24.15 46.55
CA ILE A 58 47.30 23.01 46.17
C ILE A 58 47.20 21.91 47.22
N PHE A 59 46.99 20.67 46.80
CA PHE A 59 46.94 19.49 47.66
C PHE A 59 48.08 18.52 47.31
N GLY A 60 48.88 18.16 48.31
CA GLY A 60 49.94 17.15 48.22
C GLY A 60 49.63 15.94 49.09
N ALA A 61 50.66 15.27 49.61
CA ALA A 61 50.46 14.23 50.62
C ALA A 61 49.93 14.83 51.94
N SER A 62 48.89 14.23 52.52
CA SER A 62 48.30 14.65 53.81
C SER A 62 47.75 13.46 54.60
N GLY A 63 47.87 13.52 55.93
CA GLY A 63 47.23 12.57 56.84
C GLY A 63 45.73 12.80 57.03
N LEU A 64 45.20 13.96 56.61
CA LEU A 64 43.78 14.30 56.67
C LEU A 64 43.28 14.63 55.28
N THR A 65 42.36 13.80 54.78
CA THR A 65 41.88 13.80 53.39
C THR A 65 40.38 14.09 53.24
N SER A 66 39.63 14.10 54.34
CA SER A 66 38.22 14.49 54.37
C SER A 66 38.10 16.00 54.63
N ILE A 67 37.63 16.74 53.63
CA ILE A 67 37.58 18.20 53.65
C ILE A 67 36.13 18.68 53.60
N SER A 68 35.77 19.66 54.42
CA SER A 68 34.45 20.31 54.44
C SER A 68 34.57 21.83 54.44
N PHE A 69 33.47 22.50 54.10
CA PHE A 69 33.43 23.95 53.87
C PHE A 69 32.43 24.61 54.84
N SER A 70 32.84 25.70 55.48
CA SER A 70 31.97 26.53 56.32
C SER A 70 31.58 27.86 55.65
N ALA A 71 32.20 28.20 54.52
CA ALA A 71 31.84 29.34 53.68
C ALA A 71 31.96 28.98 52.18
N ASP A 72 31.47 29.86 51.32
CA ASP A 72 31.68 29.74 49.87
C ASP A 72 33.15 29.95 49.51
N VAL A 73 33.63 29.20 48.53
CA VAL A 73 35.03 29.18 48.13
C VAL A 73 35.13 29.37 46.62
N PRO A 74 35.35 30.61 46.15
CA PRO A 74 35.75 30.86 44.77
C PRO A 74 37.26 30.64 44.60
N LEU A 75 37.65 30.01 43.49
CA LEU A 75 39.04 29.70 43.16
C LEU A 75 39.34 29.98 41.69
N GLY A 76 40.58 30.33 41.40
CA GLY A 76 41.12 30.26 40.05
C GLY A 76 41.41 28.80 39.67
N SER A 77 42.12 28.09 40.56
CA SER A 77 42.45 26.69 40.35
C SER A 77 42.53 25.88 41.65
N LEU A 78 42.20 24.58 41.55
CA LEU A 78 42.46 23.59 42.59
C LEU A 78 43.32 22.47 41.99
N VAL A 79 44.53 22.32 42.54
CA VAL A 79 45.59 21.46 42.01
C VAL A 79 45.86 20.32 42.98
N PHE A 80 45.83 19.08 42.50
CA PHE A 80 46.30 17.89 43.21
C PHE A 80 47.64 17.45 42.62
N ASN A 81 48.69 17.43 43.44
CA ASN A 81 50.01 16.96 43.05
C ASN A 81 50.00 15.44 42.85
N ASN A 82 51.01 14.92 42.14
CA ASN A 82 51.11 13.50 41.81
C ASN A 82 51.11 12.55 43.04
N ASN A 83 51.54 13.05 44.21
CA ASN A 83 51.56 12.31 45.47
C ASN A 83 50.31 12.52 46.35
N ALA A 84 49.28 13.20 45.87
CA ALA A 84 48.05 13.43 46.62
C ALA A 84 47.31 12.09 46.86
N PRO A 85 46.95 11.75 48.11
CA PRO A 85 46.04 10.64 48.39
C PRO A 85 44.64 10.93 47.85
N ALA A 86 43.72 9.98 47.99
CA ALA A 86 42.32 10.21 47.64
C ALA A 86 41.69 11.17 48.65
N TYR A 87 41.49 12.43 48.25
CA TYR A 87 40.72 13.40 49.00
C TYR A 87 39.22 13.20 48.79
N ALA A 88 38.45 13.53 49.82
CA ALA A 88 36.99 13.58 49.81
C ALA A 88 36.54 14.98 50.25
N LEU A 89 36.18 15.81 49.27
CA LEU A 89 35.71 17.18 49.48
C LEU A 89 34.18 17.16 49.55
N THR A 90 33.61 17.49 50.71
CA THR A 90 32.17 17.50 50.93
C THR A 90 31.64 18.92 50.93
N ILE A 91 30.90 19.27 49.87
CA ILE A 91 30.24 20.57 49.74
C ILE A 91 28.87 20.45 50.42
N GLY A 92 28.77 21.11 51.58
CA GLY A 92 27.57 21.11 52.43
C GLY A 92 26.42 21.96 51.89
N PRO A 93 25.23 21.89 52.52
CA PRO A 93 24.09 22.74 52.19
C PRO A 93 24.44 24.24 52.26
N SER A 94 23.95 25.02 51.30
CA SER A 94 24.22 26.47 51.17
C SER A 94 25.69 26.83 50.99
N ARG A 95 26.52 25.91 50.51
CA ARG A 95 27.94 26.15 50.18
C ARG A 95 28.18 26.01 48.68
N THR A 96 28.98 26.93 48.14
CA THR A 96 29.43 26.88 46.75
C THR A 96 30.95 26.78 46.66
N LEU A 97 31.44 25.79 45.92
CA LEU A 97 32.82 25.74 45.45
C LEU A 97 32.84 26.19 43.99
N ALA A 98 33.45 27.33 43.69
CA ALA A 98 33.41 27.95 42.36
C ALA A 98 34.81 28.03 41.73
N PHE A 99 34.88 27.89 40.41
CA PHE A 99 36.09 27.93 39.60
C PHE A 99 35.94 28.91 38.45
N GLY A 100 36.83 29.92 38.37
CA GLY A 100 36.83 30.93 37.29
C GLY A 100 38.13 31.00 36.47
N GLY A 101 39.17 30.26 36.86
CA GLY A 101 40.46 30.19 36.17
C GLY A 101 40.63 28.88 35.40
N ALA A 102 41.74 28.17 35.65
CA ALA A 102 41.99 26.86 35.03
C ALA A 102 40.99 25.78 35.46
N GLY A 103 40.37 25.93 36.64
CA GLY A 103 39.54 24.90 37.24
C GLY A 103 40.37 23.87 38.00
N LEU A 104 40.06 22.59 37.79
CA LEU A 104 40.74 21.49 38.47
C LEU A 104 41.91 20.96 37.65
N VAL A 105 43.00 20.65 38.33
CA VAL A 105 44.15 19.94 37.76
C VAL A 105 44.51 18.81 38.70
N ASN A 106 44.51 17.57 38.22
CA ASN A 106 44.99 16.42 38.97
C ASN A 106 46.17 15.80 38.22
N TYR A 107 47.37 15.94 38.78
CA TYR A 107 48.58 15.38 38.18
C TYR A 107 48.76 13.88 38.50
N GLY A 108 47.98 13.33 39.43
CA GLY A 108 48.04 11.93 39.84
C GLY A 108 47.00 11.04 39.17
N ALA A 109 47.20 9.72 39.30
CA ALA A 109 46.22 8.71 38.88
C ALA A 109 45.11 8.47 39.91
N THR A 110 45.31 8.92 41.15
CA THR A 110 44.34 8.75 42.24
C THR A 110 43.08 9.57 42.00
N ILE A 111 41.92 8.92 42.11
CA ILE A 111 40.62 9.59 41.97
C ILE A 111 40.35 10.50 43.16
N GLN A 112 40.11 11.78 42.88
CA GLN A 112 39.70 12.78 43.87
C GLN A 112 38.18 12.89 43.91
N ASN A 113 37.59 12.78 45.11
CA ASN A 113 36.15 12.69 45.28
C ASN A 113 35.57 14.02 45.75
N PHE A 114 34.52 14.47 45.07
CA PHE A 114 33.72 15.64 45.40
C PHE A 114 32.29 15.18 45.65
N VAL A 115 31.75 15.48 46.83
CA VAL A 115 30.39 15.08 47.22
C VAL A 115 29.58 16.33 47.51
N VAL A 116 28.52 16.52 46.74
CA VAL A 116 27.59 17.64 46.89
C VAL A 116 26.36 17.13 47.64
N THR A 117 26.17 17.65 48.86
CA THR A 117 25.09 17.20 49.75
C THR A 117 23.93 18.18 49.75
N ALA A 118 22.75 17.69 50.14
CA ALA A 118 21.54 18.47 50.28
C ALA A 118 20.91 18.22 51.65
N SER A 119 20.27 19.26 52.21
CA SER A 119 19.50 19.17 53.44
C SER A 119 18.40 20.23 53.43
N GLY A 120 17.16 19.78 53.47
CA GLY A 120 16.01 20.67 53.47
C GLY A 120 15.88 21.49 52.19
N ALA A 121 15.69 22.79 52.33
CA ALA A 121 15.64 23.75 51.23
C ALA A 121 17.03 24.18 50.73
N ASN A 122 18.11 23.62 51.28
CA ASN A 122 19.48 24.03 51.01
C ASN A 122 20.27 22.88 50.36
N ALA A 123 21.09 23.21 49.37
CA ALA A 123 22.00 22.25 48.75
C ALA A 123 23.37 22.87 48.53
N GLY A 124 24.38 22.01 48.46
CA GLY A 124 25.71 22.39 47.99
C GLY A 124 25.71 22.59 46.47
N ARG A 125 26.70 23.34 45.99
CA ARG A 125 26.94 23.57 44.56
C ARG A 125 28.43 23.55 44.24
N ILE A 126 28.77 22.97 43.09
CA ILE A 126 30.06 23.19 42.43
C ILE A 126 29.80 23.98 41.15
N ALA A 127 30.58 25.02 40.87
CA ALA A 127 30.39 25.88 39.70
C ALA A 127 31.70 26.07 38.93
N PHE A 128 31.66 25.85 37.62
CA PHE A 128 32.73 26.15 36.67
C PHE A 128 32.24 27.25 35.72
N THR A 129 32.99 28.34 35.62
CA THR A 129 32.69 29.49 34.74
C THR A 129 33.88 29.83 33.84
N GLY A 130 33.68 30.75 32.91
CA GLY A 130 34.72 31.15 31.96
C GLY A 130 35.20 29.97 31.11
N SER A 131 36.50 29.69 31.14
CA SER A 131 37.13 28.56 30.44
C SER A 131 37.60 27.45 31.39
N SER A 132 37.10 27.44 32.63
CA SER A 132 37.54 26.46 33.63
C SER A 132 37.16 25.03 33.26
N THR A 133 38.01 24.07 33.61
CA THR A 133 37.82 22.66 33.24
C THR A 133 37.90 21.74 34.46
N ALA A 134 37.05 20.72 34.52
CA ALA A 134 37.20 19.63 35.49
C ALA A 134 38.29 18.64 35.04
N ALA A 135 39.14 18.20 35.96
CA ALA A 135 40.26 17.32 35.64
C ALA A 135 39.84 15.85 35.47
N ALA A 136 40.61 15.12 34.66
CA ALA A 136 40.62 13.66 34.70
C ALA A 136 40.91 13.14 36.12
N ASN A 137 40.52 11.89 36.40
CA ASN A 137 40.67 11.28 37.73
C ASN A 137 40.01 12.13 38.84
N THR A 138 38.89 12.76 38.55
CA THR A 138 38.00 13.34 39.56
C THR A 138 36.61 12.73 39.45
N ARG A 139 35.93 12.63 40.59
CA ARG A 139 34.57 12.10 40.68
C ARG A 139 33.67 13.05 41.45
N PHE A 140 32.59 13.48 40.80
CA PHE A 140 31.55 14.33 41.37
C PHE A 140 30.31 13.51 41.68
N THR A 141 29.87 13.48 42.93
CA THR A 141 28.64 12.82 43.37
C THR A 141 27.62 13.84 43.84
N GLN A 142 26.50 13.93 43.13
CA GLN A 142 25.44 14.91 43.36
C GLN A 142 24.29 14.17 44.04
N ASN A 143 24.01 14.50 45.29
CA ASN A 143 22.92 13.87 46.03
C ASN A 143 21.58 14.55 45.73
N GLY A 144 20.52 13.75 45.60
CA GLY A 144 19.16 14.26 45.43
C GLY A 144 18.54 14.89 46.67
N ILE A 145 17.29 15.32 46.53
CA ILE A 145 16.54 15.90 47.64
C ILE A 145 16.40 14.91 48.81
N THR A 146 16.46 15.43 50.03
CA THR A 146 16.25 14.66 51.27
C THR A 146 14.87 14.89 51.90
N GLN A 147 14.04 15.75 51.30
CA GLN A 147 12.65 16.00 51.68
C GLN A 147 11.84 16.45 50.47
N ALA A 148 10.50 16.37 50.58
CA ALA A 148 9.60 16.91 49.57
C ALA A 148 9.85 18.42 49.35
N ALA A 149 9.86 18.85 48.08
CA ALA A 149 10.18 20.23 47.66
C ALA A 149 11.54 20.77 48.18
N GLY A 150 12.49 19.87 48.47
CA GLY A 150 13.85 20.23 48.87
C GLY A 150 14.74 20.68 47.70
N ALA A 151 15.90 21.23 48.04
CA ALA A 151 16.96 21.48 47.07
C ALA A 151 17.81 20.22 46.86
N TYR A 152 18.49 20.12 45.73
CA TYR A 152 19.34 18.99 45.35
C TYR A 152 20.75 19.44 45.01
N GLY A 153 21.73 18.55 45.19
CA GLY A 153 23.13 18.81 44.89
C GLY A 153 23.34 19.03 43.39
N THR A 154 24.11 20.06 43.05
CA THR A 154 24.37 20.44 41.65
C THR A 154 25.85 20.65 41.36
N THR A 155 26.27 20.21 40.17
CA THR A 155 27.51 20.71 39.53
C THR A 155 27.12 21.47 38.26
N ILE A 156 27.62 22.69 38.09
CA ILE A 156 27.18 23.61 37.04
C ILE A 156 28.39 24.05 36.22
N PHE A 157 28.28 23.92 34.90
CA PHE A 157 29.21 24.46 33.91
C PHE A 157 28.51 25.59 33.14
N SER A 158 29.14 26.75 33.06
CA SER A 158 28.64 27.91 32.32
C SER A 158 29.73 28.53 31.44
N ASP A 159 29.34 29.47 30.58
CA ASP A 159 30.22 30.12 29.60
C ASP A 159 30.84 29.12 28.64
N THR A 160 32.17 29.01 28.59
CA THR A 160 32.93 28.06 27.76
C THR A 160 33.58 26.95 28.58
N SER A 161 33.13 26.75 29.82
CA SER A 161 33.72 25.78 30.75
C SER A 161 33.48 24.34 30.30
N SER A 162 34.29 23.41 30.81
CA SER A 162 34.22 22.00 30.41
C SER A 162 34.26 21.01 31.56
N ALA A 163 33.47 19.94 31.47
CA ALA A 163 33.59 18.78 32.35
C ALA A 163 34.84 17.92 32.07
N GLY A 164 35.62 18.26 31.03
CA GLY A 164 36.86 17.58 30.70
C GLY A 164 36.66 16.08 30.52
N SER A 165 37.43 15.28 31.25
CA SER A 165 37.30 13.81 31.29
C SER A 165 36.97 13.30 32.70
N ALA A 166 36.27 14.11 33.49
CA ALA A 166 35.87 13.74 34.84
C ALA A 166 34.72 12.70 34.84
N SER A 167 34.46 12.10 36.02
CA SER A 167 33.32 11.22 36.23
C SER A 167 32.25 11.89 37.09
N PHE A 168 30.98 11.72 36.72
CA PHE A 168 29.84 12.29 37.44
C PHE A 168 28.84 11.20 37.79
N LEU A 169 28.35 11.23 39.02
CA LEU A 169 27.25 10.40 39.50
C LEU A 169 26.14 11.31 40.00
N ASN A 170 25.07 11.39 39.22
CA ASN A 170 23.85 12.10 39.56
C ASN A 170 22.91 11.09 40.23
N LYS A 171 22.84 11.15 41.56
CA LYS A 171 22.08 10.14 42.32
C LYS A 171 20.59 10.34 42.21
N ALA A 172 19.86 9.24 42.28
CA ALA A 172 18.42 9.26 42.43
C ALA A 172 18.03 9.76 43.84
N THR A 173 16.73 9.91 44.06
CA THR A 173 16.17 10.19 45.38
C THR A 173 15.13 9.14 45.76
N SER A 174 14.90 8.98 47.06
CA SER A 174 13.84 8.12 47.61
C SER A 174 12.45 8.76 47.53
N PHE A 175 12.34 10.04 47.16
CA PHE A 175 11.06 10.73 47.03
C PHE A 175 10.46 10.50 45.64
N GLN A 176 9.21 10.02 45.61
CA GLN A 176 8.47 9.79 44.36
C GLN A 176 8.36 11.08 43.56
N ASN A 177 8.74 11.03 42.28
CA ASN A 177 8.81 12.19 41.38
C ASN A 177 9.70 13.35 41.88
N GLY A 178 10.56 13.08 42.86
CA GLY A 178 11.53 14.04 43.38
C GLY A 178 12.72 14.22 42.44
N TYR A 179 13.42 15.34 42.58
CA TYR A 179 14.68 15.57 41.87
C TYR A 179 15.84 14.84 42.59
N GLY A 180 16.59 14.07 41.80
CA GLY A 180 17.91 13.57 42.17
C GLY A 180 18.97 14.67 42.13
N GLY A 181 20.25 14.28 42.16
CA GLY A 181 21.35 15.20 41.90
C GLY A 181 21.46 15.56 40.41
N TYR A 182 22.05 16.71 40.10
CA TYR A 182 22.11 17.22 38.72
C TYR A 182 23.50 17.71 38.31
N THR A 183 23.83 17.48 37.04
CA THR A 183 24.92 18.17 36.33
C THR A 183 24.32 19.05 35.25
N LEU A 184 24.65 20.34 35.22
CA LEU A 184 23.99 21.33 34.37
C LEU A 184 25.02 22.04 33.47
N PHE A 185 24.72 22.18 32.19
CA PHE A 185 25.54 22.86 31.18
C PHE A 185 24.76 24.02 30.56
N TYR A 186 25.27 25.23 30.71
CA TYR A 186 24.67 26.48 30.21
C TYR A 186 25.60 27.19 29.22
N ASN A 187 25.06 28.17 28.50
CA ASN A 187 25.80 28.99 27.52
C ASN A 187 26.45 28.12 26.43
N SER A 188 27.78 28.07 26.35
CA SER A 188 28.56 27.28 25.38
C SER A 188 29.41 26.21 26.09
N ALA A 189 29.00 25.80 27.28
CA ALA A 189 29.73 24.82 28.08
C ALA A 189 29.71 23.43 27.42
N SER A 190 30.72 22.61 27.74
CA SER A 190 30.94 21.31 27.11
C SER A 190 31.11 20.18 28.12
N ALA A 191 30.43 19.05 27.91
CA ALA A 191 30.68 17.84 28.69
C ALA A 191 32.02 17.15 28.35
N GLY A 192 32.75 17.65 27.35
CA GLY A 192 34.07 17.15 26.97
C GLY A 192 34.03 15.67 26.59
N SER A 193 34.74 14.83 27.33
CA SER A 193 34.74 13.36 27.22
C SER A 193 34.43 12.73 28.59
N ALA A 194 33.59 13.40 29.38
CA ALA A 194 33.22 12.94 30.72
C ALA A 194 32.43 11.62 30.68
N SER A 195 32.51 10.86 31.77
CA SER A 195 31.66 9.69 32.02
C SER A 195 30.59 10.08 33.03
N ILE A 196 29.33 10.06 32.63
CA ILE A 196 28.21 10.56 33.45
C ILE A 196 27.20 9.43 33.66
N THR A 197 26.87 9.14 34.92
CA THR A 197 25.83 8.18 35.29
C THR A 197 24.68 8.90 35.97
N ASN A 198 23.48 8.70 35.45
CA ASN A 198 22.23 9.21 35.99
C ASN A 198 21.44 8.04 36.57
N GLU A 199 21.30 8.00 37.88
CA GLU A 199 20.56 6.93 38.56
C GLU A 199 19.05 7.10 38.39
N GLY A 200 18.36 5.97 38.19
CA GLY A 200 16.91 5.87 38.28
C GLY A 200 16.47 5.40 39.67
N GLY A 201 15.32 5.86 40.14
CA GLY A 201 14.79 5.54 41.47
C GLY A 201 13.35 6.04 41.65
N ALA A 202 12.93 6.37 42.87
CA ALA A 202 11.62 7.01 43.10
C ALA A 202 11.55 8.38 42.41
N GLY A 203 12.63 9.13 42.53
CA GLY A 203 13.00 10.24 41.67
C GLY A 203 14.25 9.91 40.85
N TYR A 204 14.71 10.84 40.04
CA TYR A 204 15.74 10.58 39.02
C TYR A 204 16.91 11.56 39.13
N GLY A 205 18.12 11.05 38.94
CA GLY A 205 19.29 11.89 38.65
C GLY A 205 19.26 12.37 37.19
N GLY A 206 19.86 13.53 36.92
CA GLY A 206 19.74 14.13 35.60
C GLY A 206 20.94 14.95 35.13
N VAL A 207 20.99 15.14 33.81
CA VAL A 207 21.83 16.14 33.15
C VAL A 207 20.97 17.06 32.31
N GLU A 208 21.29 18.35 32.31
CA GLU A 208 20.66 19.34 31.44
C GLU A 208 21.70 20.05 30.57
N PHE A 209 21.38 20.19 29.28
CA PHE A 209 22.07 21.07 28.34
C PHE A 209 21.10 22.15 27.87
N SER A 210 21.47 23.41 28.10
CA SER A 210 20.69 24.59 27.72
C SER A 210 21.53 25.57 26.90
N ASN A 211 20.88 26.51 26.22
CA ASN A 211 21.47 27.46 25.28
C ASN A 211 22.24 26.80 24.11
N SER A 212 23.54 27.04 23.96
CA SER A 212 24.41 26.51 22.89
C SER A 212 25.38 25.43 23.39
N SER A 213 25.10 24.85 24.56
CA SER A 213 25.99 23.88 25.20
C SER A 213 26.05 22.54 24.44
N THR A 214 27.09 21.75 24.70
CA THR A 214 27.34 20.50 23.96
C THR A 214 27.71 19.32 24.86
N ALA A 215 27.16 18.15 24.56
CA ALA A 215 27.60 16.90 25.16
C ALA A 215 28.96 16.40 24.60
N ALA A 216 29.45 17.03 23.53
CA ALA A 216 30.74 16.75 22.89
C ALA A 216 30.95 15.23 22.64
N ASN A 217 31.92 14.59 23.31
CA ASN A 217 32.23 13.17 23.17
C ASN A 217 31.96 12.40 24.47
N ALA A 218 31.12 12.93 25.37
CA ALA A 218 30.85 12.31 26.66
C ALA A 218 30.09 10.98 26.53
N ALA A 219 30.19 10.16 27.56
CA ALA A 219 29.45 8.90 27.68
C ALA A 219 28.43 9.01 28.82
N PHE A 220 27.16 8.71 28.52
CA PHE A 220 26.05 8.78 29.45
C PHE A 220 25.46 7.40 29.67
N LEU A 221 25.32 7.01 30.94
CA LEU A 221 24.51 5.87 31.36
C LEU A 221 23.27 6.39 32.10
N ASN A 222 22.12 6.24 31.47
CA ASN A 222 20.82 6.57 32.02
C ASN A 222 20.19 5.31 32.57
N GLN A 223 20.25 5.11 33.89
CA GLN A 223 19.75 3.90 34.51
C GLN A 223 18.22 3.90 34.58
N ALA A 224 17.60 2.74 34.44
CA ALA A 224 16.18 2.59 34.69
C ALA A 224 15.86 2.73 36.19
N ALA A 225 14.61 3.04 36.51
CA ALA A 225 14.15 2.96 37.87
C ALA A 225 14.17 1.50 38.39
N THR A 226 14.62 1.35 39.63
CA THR A 226 14.71 0.05 40.33
C THR A 226 13.46 -0.28 41.16
N ILE A 227 12.46 0.61 41.16
CA ILE A 227 11.22 0.47 41.91
C ILE A 227 10.00 0.80 41.05
N GLY A 228 8.85 0.17 41.35
CA GLY A 228 7.59 0.42 40.65
C GLY A 228 7.16 1.89 40.72
N ASN A 229 6.60 2.39 39.61
CA ASN A 229 6.27 3.81 39.38
C ASN A 229 7.46 4.79 39.51
N GLY A 230 8.68 4.30 39.64
CA GLY A 230 9.88 5.12 39.67
C GLY A 230 10.23 5.73 38.32
N ASN A 231 11.13 6.73 38.34
CA ASN A 231 11.64 7.43 37.17
C ASN A 231 13.08 7.01 36.86
N GLY A 232 13.37 6.70 35.59
CA GLY A 232 14.73 6.45 35.13
C GLY A 232 15.55 7.73 35.06
N GLY A 233 16.88 7.58 35.12
CA GLY A 233 17.81 8.69 34.91
C GLY A 233 17.64 9.34 33.53
N THR A 234 17.91 10.64 33.47
CA THR A 234 17.60 11.47 32.29
C THR A 234 18.78 12.29 31.78
N VAL A 235 18.79 12.55 30.48
CA VAL A 235 19.53 13.67 29.88
C VAL A 235 18.55 14.50 29.04
N ASP A 236 18.50 15.81 29.30
CA ASP A 236 17.61 16.74 28.62
C ASP A 236 18.39 17.83 27.86
N PHE A 237 18.05 18.03 26.60
CA PHE A 237 18.57 19.09 25.73
C PHE A 237 17.47 20.13 25.45
N PHE A 238 17.83 21.41 25.61
CA PHE A 238 16.98 22.58 25.36
C PHE A 238 17.66 23.61 24.44
N ASP A 239 16.89 24.61 24.01
CA ASP A 239 17.30 25.69 23.11
C ASP A 239 17.99 25.21 21.82
N THR A 240 19.28 25.54 21.66
CA THR A 240 20.14 25.23 20.51
C THR A 240 21.26 24.27 20.89
N SER A 241 21.15 23.58 22.02
CA SER A 241 22.17 22.66 22.51
C SER A 241 22.28 21.42 21.61
N THR A 242 23.42 20.73 21.70
CA THR A 242 23.72 19.57 20.85
C THR A 242 24.28 18.38 21.61
N ALA A 243 23.87 17.18 21.21
CA ALA A 243 24.48 15.94 21.68
C ALA A 243 25.89 15.68 21.11
N GLY A 244 26.34 16.45 20.11
CA GLY A 244 27.68 16.29 19.53
C GLY A 244 27.90 14.88 18.97
N ASN A 245 29.00 14.24 19.39
CA ASN A 245 29.36 12.84 19.09
C ASN A 245 29.19 11.93 20.33
N ALA A 246 28.42 12.34 21.33
CA ALA A 246 28.32 11.62 22.60
C ALA A 246 27.66 10.24 22.43
N THR A 247 27.84 9.38 23.44
CA THR A 247 27.17 8.08 23.51
C THR A 247 26.20 8.05 24.68
N PHE A 248 24.97 7.63 24.43
CA PHE A 248 23.90 7.51 25.43
C PHE A 248 23.43 6.07 25.51
N ASP A 249 23.58 5.45 26.68
CA ASP A 249 23.01 4.15 27.00
C ASP A 249 21.76 4.35 27.88
N ASN A 250 20.59 4.19 27.26
CA ASN A 250 19.29 4.30 27.92
C ASN A 250 18.86 2.91 28.39
N ALA A 251 19.09 2.61 29.66
CA ALA A 251 18.84 1.30 30.23
C ALA A 251 17.34 0.97 30.30
N ALA A 252 17.00 -0.30 30.04
CA ALA A 252 15.64 -0.80 30.19
C ALA A 252 15.29 -1.08 31.64
N SER A 253 14.01 -0.94 31.99
CA SER A 253 13.50 -1.31 33.30
C SER A 253 13.15 -2.79 33.35
N THR A 254 13.56 -3.50 34.41
CA THR A 254 13.11 -4.88 34.70
C THR A 254 11.88 -4.92 35.60
N VAL A 255 11.44 -3.77 36.11
CA VAL A 255 10.39 -3.63 37.13
C VAL A 255 9.10 -3.14 36.50
N ALA A 256 7.97 -3.76 36.89
CA ALA A 256 6.64 -3.36 36.43
C ALA A 256 6.37 -1.88 36.72
N THR A 257 5.76 -1.18 35.76
CA THR A 257 5.39 0.25 35.82
C THR A 257 6.53 1.25 36.04
N ALA A 258 7.77 0.79 36.23
CA ALA A 258 8.94 1.63 36.39
C ALA A 258 9.43 2.14 35.04
N ARG A 259 9.82 3.43 34.99
CA ARG A 259 10.30 4.07 33.76
C ARG A 259 11.77 3.72 33.51
N SER A 260 12.09 3.51 32.24
CA SER A 260 13.43 3.26 31.72
C SER A 260 14.30 4.52 31.73
N GLY A 261 15.59 4.34 31.50
CA GLY A 261 16.50 5.43 31.18
C GLY A 261 16.07 6.18 29.92
N TYR A 262 16.36 7.48 29.88
CA TYR A 262 15.74 8.39 28.94
C TYR A 262 16.68 9.49 28.45
N THR A 263 16.59 9.85 27.16
CA THR A 263 17.22 11.05 26.59
C THR A 263 16.20 11.87 25.80
N LYS A 264 16.22 13.21 25.95
CA LYS A 264 15.22 14.13 25.40
C LYS A 264 15.82 15.31 24.65
N PHE A 265 15.23 15.63 23.50
CA PHE A 265 15.52 16.82 22.71
C PHE A 265 14.27 17.69 22.58
N SER A 266 14.42 19.00 22.77
CA SER A 266 13.31 19.98 22.81
C SER A 266 13.70 21.28 22.12
N HIS A 267 12.70 22.10 21.76
CA HIS A 267 12.92 23.38 21.07
C HIS A 267 13.59 23.21 19.68
N THR A 268 14.85 23.63 19.52
CA THR A 268 15.60 23.67 18.26
C THR A 268 16.93 22.92 18.36
N THR A 269 16.98 21.90 19.21
CA THR A 269 18.20 21.12 19.48
C THR A 269 18.54 20.14 18.35
N THR A 270 19.81 19.72 18.31
CA THR A 270 20.29 18.71 17.34
C THR A 270 20.97 17.53 18.04
N ALA A 271 20.64 16.32 17.60
CA ALA A 271 21.32 15.10 18.02
C ALA A 271 22.75 14.96 17.44
N GLY A 272 23.14 15.79 16.47
CA GLY A 272 24.46 15.77 15.86
C GLY A 272 24.79 14.42 15.23
N THR A 273 25.91 13.83 15.63
CA THR A 273 26.43 12.52 15.20
C THR A 273 26.47 11.52 16.35
N ALA A 274 25.73 11.79 17.43
CA ALA A 274 25.70 10.99 18.63
C ALA A 274 25.11 9.60 18.41
N LYS A 275 25.40 8.69 19.35
CA LYS A 275 24.90 7.31 19.36
C LYS A 275 23.97 7.09 20.55
N PHE A 276 22.77 6.58 20.28
CA PHE A 276 21.76 6.29 21.30
C PHE A 276 21.46 4.80 21.30
N TYR A 277 21.73 4.13 22.42
CA TYR A 277 21.37 2.73 22.66
C TYR A 277 20.12 2.68 23.54
N ASN A 278 18.99 2.36 22.93
CA ASN A 278 17.70 2.20 23.61
C ASN A 278 17.50 0.72 23.92
N ARG A 279 17.84 0.33 25.15
CA ARG A 279 17.90 -1.09 25.55
C ARG A 279 16.52 -1.73 25.63
N ALA A 280 16.45 -3.03 25.36
CA ALA A 280 15.23 -3.79 25.60
C ALA A 280 15.20 -4.36 27.02
N SER A 281 14.01 -4.48 27.60
CA SER A 281 13.85 -5.17 28.88
C SER A 281 13.88 -6.67 28.69
N ALA A 282 14.50 -7.38 29.64
CA ALA A 282 14.37 -8.82 29.80
C ALA A 282 12.99 -9.24 30.38
N SER A 283 12.19 -8.28 30.87
CA SER A 283 10.90 -8.52 31.54
C SER A 283 9.76 -7.86 30.76
N ALA A 284 8.68 -8.61 30.52
CA ALA A 284 7.52 -8.12 29.74
C ALA A 284 6.69 -7.05 30.48
N VAL A 285 6.88 -6.92 31.79
CA VAL A 285 6.20 -5.90 32.60
C VAL A 285 6.97 -4.58 32.70
N GLY A 286 8.26 -4.58 32.36
CA GLY A 286 9.10 -3.39 32.34
C GLY A 286 9.05 -2.65 31.00
N GLY A 287 9.64 -1.46 30.92
CA GLY A 287 9.79 -0.70 29.68
C GLY A 287 11.18 -0.83 29.05
N GLY A 288 11.29 -0.67 27.73
CA GLY A 288 12.58 -0.46 27.07
C GLY A 288 13.08 0.98 27.20
N GLY A 289 14.38 1.20 27.01
CA GLY A 289 15.01 2.52 26.97
C GLY A 289 14.42 3.41 25.88
N VAL A 290 14.49 4.73 26.06
CA VAL A 290 13.80 5.67 25.17
C VAL A 290 14.66 6.88 24.83
N THR A 291 14.66 7.23 23.54
CA THR A 291 15.10 8.55 23.07
C THR A 291 13.92 9.29 22.45
N MET A 292 13.71 10.56 22.82
CA MET A 292 12.61 11.38 22.31
C MET A 292 13.12 12.68 21.70
N VAL A 293 12.72 12.92 20.46
CA VAL A 293 12.95 14.15 19.69
C VAL A 293 11.60 14.79 19.44
N ARG A 294 11.42 16.06 19.80
CA ARG A 294 10.13 16.76 19.69
C ARG A 294 10.31 18.21 19.26
N ASP A 295 9.21 18.84 18.90
CA ASP A 295 9.15 20.25 18.51
C ASP A 295 9.87 20.51 17.18
N ASN A 296 10.78 21.48 17.09
CA ASN A 296 11.52 21.81 15.86
C ASN A 296 12.95 21.22 15.86
N CYS A 297 13.16 20.13 16.60
CA CYS A 297 14.48 19.49 16.74
C CYS A 297 14.86 18.64 15.52
N SER A 298 16.15 18.38 15.37
CA SER A 298 16.70 17.50 14.33
C SER A 298 17.43 16.30 14.92
N ALA A 299 17.18 15.12 14.36
CA ALA A 299 17.98 13.91 14.58
C ALA A 299 19.32 13.95 13.80
N ASP A 300 19.46 14.87 12.85
CA ASP A 300 20.70 15.22 12.15
C ASP A 300 21.42 14.00 11.55
N HIS A 301 22.62 13.64 11.98
CA HIS A 301 23.39 12.47 11.50
C HIS A 301 23.56 11.39 12.58
N ALA A 302 22.68 11.39 13.60
CA ALA A 302 22.81 10.50 14.75
C ALA A 302 22.46 9.05 14.40
N THR A 303 22.92 8.12 15.25
CA THR A 303 22.54 6.70 15.16
C THR A 303 21.70 6.31 16.37
N PHE A 304 20.53 5.72 16.11
CA PHE A 304 19.61 5.22 17.12
C PHE A 304 19.49 3.70 16.98
N GLU A 305 19.88 2.98 18.02
CA GLU A 305 19.79 1.52 18.13
C GLU A 305 18.64 1.18 19.08
N ASN A 306 17.52 0.68 18.52
CA ASN A 306 16.35 0.26 19.28
C ASN A 306 16.32 -1.26 19.38
N GLU A 307 16.61 -1.80 20.56
CA GLU A 307 16.65 -3.25 20.78
C GLU A 307 15.24 -3.85 20.88
N GLY A 308 15.04 -5.06 20.36
CA GLY A 308 13.87 -5.90 20.62
C GLY A 308 14.11 -6.80 21.84
N GLY A 309 13.05 -7.10 22.60
CA GLY A 309 13.15 -7.95 23.78
C GLY A 309 11.78 -8.28 24.38
N ALA A 310 11.66 -8.43 25.68
CA ALA A 310 10.36 -8.60 26.32
C ALA A 310 9.56 -7.27 26.28
N ALA A 311 10.26 -6.14 26.43
CA ALA A 311 9.77 -4.80 26.10
C ALA A 311 10.85 -4.07 25.29
N GLY A 312 10.54 -3.66 24.05
CA GLY A 312 11.53 -3.11 23.12
C GLY A 312 11.89 -1.65 23.42
N GLY A 313 13.11 -1.29 23.04
CA GLY A 313 13.60 0.09 23.06
C GLY A 313 12.94 0.94 21.97
N ARG A 314 12.87 2.25 22.18
CA ARG A 314 12.11 3.14 21.30
C ARG A 314 12.80 4.46 21.00
N THR A 315 12.66 4.91 19.76
CA THR A 315 12.93 6.28 19.35
C THR A 315 11.64 6.95 18.89
N LEU A 316 11.40 8.17 19.36
CA LEU A 316 10.14 8.89 19.13
C LEU A 316 10.42 10.26 18.52
N LEU A 317 9.85 10.55 17.35
CA LEU A 317 9.88 11.83 16.66
C LEU A 317 8.47 12.43 16.64
N TYR A 318 8.28 13.53 17.35
CA TYR A 318 6.97 14.19 17.49
C TYR A 318 6.95 15.59 16.90
N HIS A 319 5.79 16.02 16.41
CA HIS A 319 5.57 17.39 15.88
C HIS A 319 6.47 17.68 14.68
N SER A 320 6.86 18.93 14.44
CA SER A 320 7.63 19.37 13.27
C SER A 320 9.11 18.98 13.29
N THR A 321 9.42 17.80 13.82
CA THR A 321 10.78 17.25 13.92
C THR A 321 11.32 16.81 12.58
N LYS A 322 12.65 16.89 12.48
CA LYS A 322 13.43 16.54 11.28
C LYS A 322 14.28 15.31 11.53
N GLY A 323 14.13 14.29 10.71
CA GLY A 323 14.95 13.08 10.74
C GLY A 323 16.39 13.32 10.27
N GLY A 324 16.66 14.37 9.48
CA GLY A 324 17.99 14.63 8.95
C GLY A 324 18.46 13.50 8.03
N SER A 325 19.71 13.09 8.22
CA SER A 325 20.33 11.91 7.61
C SER A 325 20.63 10.84 8.68
N ALA A 326 19.81 10.79 9.74
CA ALA A 326 20.02 9.88 10.85
C ALA A 326 19.80 8.41 10.45
N LEU A 327 20.43 7.51 11.20
CA LEU A 327 20.26 6.07 11.06
C LEU A 327 19.42 5.52 12.22
N PHE A 328 18.28 4.93 11.90
CA PHE A 328 17.38 4.27 12.84
C PHE A 328 17.44 2.75 12.64
N ARG A 329 18.09 2.03 13.55
CA ARG A 329 18.08 0.55 13.57
C ARG A 329 17.02 0.05 14.55
N ASN A 330 16.06 -0.71 14.04
CA ASN A 330 14.95 -1.27 14.80
C ASN A 330 15.06 -2.79 14.80
N LYS A 331 15.35 -3.39 15.96
CA LYS A 331 15.59 -4.84 16.05
C LYS A 331 14.30 -5.60 16.37
N GLY A 332 14.07 -6.71 15.67
CA GLY A 332 13.05 -7.67 16.04
C GLY A 332 13.35 -8.36 17.36
N THR A 333 12.36 -9.05 17.93
CA THR A 333 12.53 -9.79 19.19
C THR A 333 12.57 -11.30 18.96
N ALA A 334 13.52 -11.94 19.65
CA ALA A 334 13.60 -13.39 19.77
C ALA A 334 12.86 -13.93 21.01
N VAL A 335 12.21 -13.06 21.79
CA VAL A 335 11.46 -13.42 23.01
C VAL A 335 10.01 -13.72 22.66
N THR A 336 9.49 -14.87 23.09
CA THR A 336 8.07 -15.24 22.93
C THR A 336 7.17 -14.18 23.58
N ASN A 337 6.16 -13.69 22.85
CA ASN A 337 5.29 -12.58 23.28
C ASN A 337 6.04 -11.26 23.59
N GLY A 338 7.31 -11.15 23.18
CA GLY A 338 8.11 -9.94 23.34
C GLY A 338 7.62 -8.79 22.46
N GLN A 339 8.27 -7.65 22.62
CA GLN A 339 8.02 -6.42 21.87
C GLN A 339 9.23 -6.07 21.01
N GLU A 340 8.97 -5.44 19.88
CA GLU A 340 9.96 -5.00 18.93
C GLU A 340 10.68 -3.71 19.32
N GLY A 341 11.90 -3.54 18.82
CA GLY A 341 12.53 -2.23 18.75
C GLY A 341 11.79 -1.35 17.75
N THR A 342 11.56 -0.08 18.09
CA THR A 342 10.66 0.77 17.31
C THR A 342 11.17 2.19 17.09
N THR A 343 10.95 2.71 15.89
CA THR A 343 10.97 4.15 15.62
C THR A 343 9.56 4.65 15.27
N ILE A 344 9.11 5.72 15.90
CA ILE A 344 7.76 6.28 15.69
C ILE A 344 7.86 7.74 15.28
N LEU A 345 7.26 8.09 14.15
CA LEU A 345 7.06 9.45 13.68
C LEU A 345 5.58 9.81 13.78
N TYR A 346 5.27 10.96 14.37
CA TYR A 346 3.90 11.37 14.68
C TYR A 346 3.64 12.83 14.34
N ASN A 347 2.40 13.15 13.94
CA ASN A 347 1.98 14.48 13.46
C ASN A 347 2.84 14.97 12.28
N SER A 348 3.29 16.22 12.28
CA SER A 348 4.03 16.84 11.19
C SER A 348 5.51 16.41 11.06
N ALA A 349 5.91 15.30 11.69
CA ALA A 349 7.30 14.83 11.68
C ALA A 349 7.71 14.40 10.26
N ASN A 350 8.93 14.74 9.87
CA ASN A 350 9.49 14.42 8.56
C ASN A 350 10.82 13.68 8.73
N ALA A 351 10.93 12.47 8.17
CA ALA A 351 12.17 11.70 8.22
C ALA A 351 13.29 12.26 7.33
N GLU A 352 12.97 13.12 6.37
CA GLU A 352 13.94 13.72 5.43
C GLU A 352 14.77 12.65 4.70
N ASN A 353 16.10 12.62 4.86
CA ASN A 353 17.02 11.69 4.21
C ASN A 353 17.43 10.52 5.13
N ALA A 354 16.69 10.28 6.21
CA ALA A 354 17.04 9.25 7.18
C ALA A 354 17.08 7.84 6.57
N VAL A 355 17.84 6.96 7.21
CA VAL A 355 17.89 5.54 6.90
C VAL A 355 17.20 4.75 8.01
N PHE A 356 16.26 3.88 7.63
CA PHE A 356 15.61 2.96 8.56
C PHE A 356 16.03 1.53 8.23
N GLU A 357 16.63 0.84 9.20
CA GLU A 357 16.92 -0.59 9.13
C GLU A 357 15.99 -1.33 10.08
N ASN A 358 14.92 -1.90 9.53
CA ASN A 358 13.94 -2.68 10.26
C ASN A 358 14.31 -4.16 10.15
N GLU A 359 14.78 -4.76 11.24
CA GLU A 359 15.24 -6.15 11.26
C GLU A 359 14.11 -7.11 11.61
N GLY A 360 14.11 -8.31 11.03
CA GLY A 360 13.16 -9.36 11.42
C GLY A 360 13.41 -9.90 12.84
N GLY A 361 12.44 -10.64 13.39
CA GLY A 361 12.57 -11.32 14.68
C GLY A 361 11.66 -12.53 14.80
N SER A 362 12.05 -13.50 15.64
CA SER A 362 11.41 -14.81 15.72
C SER A 362 9.94 -14.74 16.11
N PHE A 363 9.56 -13.71 16.87
CA PHE A 363 8.19 -13.51 17.33
C PHE A 363 7.57 -12.16 16.92
N ARG A 364 8.39 -11.12 16.72
CA ARG A 364 7.98 -9.83 16.14
C ARG A 364 9.12 -9.16 15.40
N SER A 365 8.76 -8.36 14.42
CA SER A 365 9.62 -7.56 13.57
C SER A 365 10.06 -6.26 14.25
N GLY A 366 11.30 -5.82 14.04
CA GLY A 366 11.66 -4.42 14.24
C GLY A 366 10.87 -3.54 13.28
N SER A 367 10.44 -2.37 13.75
CA SER A 367 9.43 -1.58 13.03
C SER A 367 9.66 -0.08 13.02
N ALA A 368 9.28 0.54 11.90
CA ALA A 368 9.07 1.98 11.77
C ALA A 368 7.58 2.29 11.60
N TYR A 369 7.08 3.31 12.30
CA TYR A 369 5.69 3.75 12.22
C TYR A 369 5.59 5.23 11.88
N PHE A 370 4.78 5.54 10.87
CA PHE A 370 4.40 6.89 10.48
C PHE A 370 2.91 7.08 10.75
N TYR A 371 2.56 8.00 11.65
CA TYR A 371 1.18 8.29 12.05
C TYR A 371 0.74 9.68 11.61
N ALA A 372 -0.58 9.90 11.62
CA ALA A 372 -1.23 11.19 11.37
C ALA A 372 -0.75 11.81 10.05
N THR A 373 -0.08 12.96 10.05
CA THR A 373 0.36 13.67 8.83
C THR A 373 1.85 13.56 8.56
N SER A 374 2.52 12.56 9.17
CA SER A 374 3.97 12.43 9.11
C SER A 374 4.44 11.96 7.73
N LYS A 375 5.70 12.24 7.42
CA LYS A 375 6.29 12.01 6.10
C LYS A 375 7.61 11.25 6.18
N ALA A 376 7.81 10.31 5.26
CA ALA A 376 9.11 9.70 5.05
C ALA A 376 10.08 10.57 4.25
N GLY A 377 9.58 11.58 3.52
CA GLY A 377 10.43 12.48 2.72
C GLY A 377 11.17 11.72 1.61
N THR A 378 12.49 11.72 1.67
CA THR A 378 13.41 11.05 0.75
C THR A 378 14.20 9.93 1.43
N ALA A 379 13.66 9.42 2.55
CA ALA A 379 14.30 8.38 3.36
C ALA A 379 14.56 7.09 2.57
N THR A 380 15.55 6.33 3.03
CA THR A 380 15.77 4.95 2.58
C THR A 380 15.33 3.98 3.68
N VAL A 381 14.47 3.03 3.33
CA VAL A 381 13.90 2.06 4.27
C VAL A 381 14.23 0.65 3.83
N HIS A 382 14.94 -0.08 4.70
CA HIS A 382 15.24 -1.49 4.53
C HIS A 382 14.38 -2.31 5.50
N ASN A 383 13.39 -3.01 4.96
CA ASN A 383 12.59 -3.98 5.70
C ASN A 383 13.19 -5.37 5.46
N ARG A 384 14.05 -5.81 6.38
CA ARG A 384 14.86 -7.02 6.18
C ARG A 384 14.02 -8.28 6.27
N GLY A 385 14.29 -9.23 5.39
CA GLY A 385 13.69 -10.56 5.44
C GLY A 385 14.23 -11.32 6.64
N MET A 386 13.42 -12.19 7.23
CA MET A 386 13.88 -12.88 8.42
C MET A 386 14.95 -13.94 8.10
N ALA A 387 16.03 -13.97 8.90
CA ALA A 387 17.12 -14.94 8.79
C ALA A 387 16.90 -16.25 9.58
N THR A 388 15.80 -16.37 10.32
CA THR A 388 15.27 -17.61 10.93
C THR A 388 13.74 -17.63 10.79
N ALA A 389 13.04 -18.66 11.29
CA ALA A 389 11.57 -18.71 11.21
C ALA A 389 10.92 -17.59 12.06
N GLY A 390 9.95 -16.85 11.47
CA GLY A 390 9.26 -15.72 12.13
C GLY A 390 8.96 -14.53 11.19
N TYR A 391 9.02 -13.31 11.73
CA TYR A 391 8.57 -12.07 11.09
C TYR A 391 9.71 -11.25 10.46
N GLY A 392 9.60 -10.85 9.19
CA GLY A 392 10.49 -9.86 8.57
C GLY A 392 10.22 -8.43 9.04
N GLY A 393 11.16 -7.50 8.85
CA GLY A 393 11.04 -6.10 9.26
C GLY A 393 9.84 -5.38 8.65
N VAL A 394 9.29 -4.38 9.36
CA VAL A 394 8.04 -3.72 8.95
C VAL A 394 8.15 -2.20 8.95
N CYS A 395 7.59 -1.56 7.92
CA CYS A 395 7.29 -0.14 7.91
C CYS A 395 5.78 0.08 7.76
N ASN A 396 5.17 0.88 8.64
CA ASN A 396 3.73 1.14 8.63
C ASN A 396 3.42 2.62 8.45
N PHE A 397 2.52 2.94 7.52
CA PHE A 397 1.93 4.26 7.33
C PHE A 397 0.45 4.20 7.70
N LEU A 398 0.05 5.00 8.70
CA LEU A 398 -1.30 5.06 9.25
C LEU A 398 -1.85 6.49 9.21
N GLY A 399 -3.18 6.63 9.31
CA GLY A 399 -3.84 7.94 9.24
C GLY A 399 -3.72 8.59 7.86
N SER A 400 -3.20 9.82 7.79
CA SER A 400 -2.99 10.58 6.54
C SER A 400 -1.50 10.71 6.19
N SER A 401 -0.68 9.76 6.63
CA SER A 401 0.78 9.83 6.50
C SER A 401 1.21 9.53 5.06
N SER A 402 2.44 9.95 4.70
CA SER A 402 2.94 9.86 3.33
C SER A 402 4.35 9.29 3.24
N ALA A 403 4.55 8.35 2.32
CA ALA A 403 5.89 7.89 1.93
C ALA A 403 6.63 8.91 1.05
N ASP A 404 5.93 9.93 0.53
CA ASP A 404 6.49 11.03 -0.26
C ASP A 404 7.35 10.55 -1.45
N GLN A 405 8.68 10.70 -1.39
CA GLN A 405 9.64 10.27 -2.43
C GLN A 405 10.64 9.24 -1.91
N ALA A 406 10.34 8.57 -0.81
CA ALA A 406 11.24 7.62 -0.17
C ALA A 406 11.46 6.35 -1.02
N VAL A 407 12.53 5.63 -0.68
CA VAL A 407 12.91 4.36 -1.33
C VAL A 407 12.78 3.22 -0.33
N PHE A 408 12.07 2.17 -0.71
CA PHE A 408 11.81 1.00 0.13
C PHE A 408 12.37 -0.27 -0.52
N ASP A 409 13.17 -1.03 0.25
CA ASP A 409 13.54 -2.40 -0.07
C ASP A 409 12.86 -3.35 0.91
N ASN A 410 11.85 -4.08 0.44
CA ASN A 410 11.15 -5.12 1.16
C ASN A 410 11.79 -6.46 0.77
N GLU A 411 12.73 -6.92 1.59
CA GLU A 411 13.49 -8.14 1.31
C GLU A 411 12.62 -9.39 1.46
N GLY A 412 12.88 -10.42 0.67
CA GLY A 412 12.27 -11.74 0.88
C GLY A 412 12.89 -12.47 2.06
N ALA A 413 12.17 -13.43 2.62
CA ALA A 413 12.69 -14.25 3.70
C ALA A 413 14.04 -14.92 3.33
N ALA A 414 14.93 -14.97 4.31
CA ALA A 414 16.26 -15.60 4.21
C ALA A 414 16.35 -16.94 4.95
N ALA A 415 15.25 -17.40 5.57
CA ALA A 415 15.11 -18.71 6.22
C ALA A 415 13.85 -19.47 5.78
N ASP A 416 13.91 -20.80 5.87
CA ASP A 416 12.77 -21.67 5.60
C ASP A 416 11.61 -21.36 6.58
N GLY A 417 10.39 -21.26 6.05
CA GLY A 417 9.21 -20.87 6.84
C GLY A 417 9.20 -19.41 7.34
N GLY A 418 10.22 -18.60 7.00
CA GLY A 418 10.28 -17.19 7.36
C GLY A 418 9.35 -16.32 6.52
N THR A 419 9.10 -15.11 7.00
CA THR A 419 8.39 -14.07 6.23
C THR A 419 9.34 -12.99 5.72
N GLY A 420 9.03 -12.44 4.54
CA GLY A 420 9.72 -11.27 3.99
C GLY A 420 9.43 -10.00 4.79
N GLY A 421 10.10 -8.91 4.44
CA GLY A 421 9.80 -7.57 4.96
C GLY A 421 8.55 -6.95 4.32
N TYR A 422 7.89 -6.06 5.05
CA TYR A 422 6.62 -5.47 4.65
C TYR A 422 6.63 -3.95 4.73
N THR A 423 6.00 -3.31 3.75
CA THR A 423 5.52 -1.93 3.88
C THR A 423 4.00 -1.90 3.79
N ASN A 424 3.34 -1.34 4.80
CA ASN A 424 1.88 -1.29 4.90
C ASN A 424 1.38 0.17 4.84
N PHE A 425 0.32 0.40 4.08
CA PHE A 425 -0.46 1.64 4.09
C PHE A 425 -1.89 1.34 4.54
N THR A 426 -2.34 2.02 5.59
CA THR A 426 -3.71 1.90 6.11
C THR A 426 -4.41 3.26 6.13
N ASP A 427 -5.72 3.26 6.39
CA ASP A 427 -6.54 4.47 6.47
C ASP A 427 -6.44 5.34 5.21
N HIS A 428 -6.04 6.61 5.33
CA HIS A 428 -5.91 7.56 4.22
C HIS A 428 -4.44 7.78 3.83
N ALA A 429 -3.56 6.85 4.18
CA ALA A 429 -2.14 6.98 3.91
C ALA A 429 -1.84 6.89 2.41
N THR A 430 -0.75 7.53 1.98
CA THR A 430 -0.35 7.61 0.57
C THR A 430 1.09 7.19 0.35
N ALA A 431 1.33 6.42 -0.70
CA ALA A 431 2.68 6.11 -1.15
C ALA A 431 3.35 7.29 -1.88
N GLY A 432 2.62 8.37 -2.19
CA GLY A 432 3.16 9.54 -2.88
C GLY A 432 3.75 9.20 -4.25
N SER A 433 5.02 9.51 -4.44
CA SER A 433 5.83 9.14 -5.62
C SER A 433 7.01 8.24 -5.23
N ALA A 434 6.90 7.52 -4.11
CA ALA A 434 7.94 6.65 -3.58
C ALA A 434 8.21 5.44 -4.51
N THR A 435 9.39 4.84 -4.33
CA THR A 435 9.80 3.64 -5.07
C THR A 435 9.90 2.45 -4.13
N PHE A 436 9.26 1.34 -4.49
CA PHE A 436 9.22 0.11 -3.71
C PHE A 436 9.79 -1.04 -4.52
N THR A 437 10.76 -1.75 -3.93
CA THR A 437 11.24 -3.03 -4.44
C THR A 437 10.85 -4.12 -3.45
N SER A 438 10.07 -5.09 -3.90
CA SER A 438 9.66 -6.27 -3.13
C SER A 438 10.37 -7.49 -3.70
N ARG A 439 11.24 -8.11 -2.90
CA ARG A 439 12.10 -9.22 -3.34
C ARG A 439 11.52 -10.56 -2.94
N ALA A 440 11.52 -11.53 -3.85
CA ALA A 440 11.12 -12.89 -3.51
C ALA A 440 12.02 -13.51 -2.43
N SER A 441 11.46 -14.48 -1.70
CA SER A 441 12.23 -15.31 -0.77
C SER A 441 13.32 -16.07 -1.50
N THR A 442 14.42 -16.34 -0.80
CA THR A 442 15.49 -17.23 -1.28
C THR A 442 15.34 -18.67 -0.78
N LYS A 443 14.31 -18.94 0.03
CA LYS A 443 14.13 -20.18 0.82
C LYS A 443 12.79 -20.85 0.60
N ALA A 444 12.75 -22.16 0.88
CA ALA A 444 11.57 -22.98 0.68
C ALA A 444 10.50 -22.66 1.74
N ASN A 445 9.22 -22.80 1.36
CA ASN A 445 8.08 -22.55 2.25
C ASN A 445 8.06 -21.16 2.92
N ALA A 446 8.74 -20.18 2.35
CA ALA A 446 8.89 -18.84 2.92
C ALA A 446 8.31 -17.77 1.98
N THR A 447 8.01 -16.58 2.49
CA THR A 447 7.34 -15.52 1.72
C THR A 447 8.32 -14.47 1.17
N GLY A 448 8.03 -13.95 -0.02
CA GLY A 448 8.67 -12.75 -0.53
C GLY A 448 8.28 -11.50 0.27
N GLY A 449 9.06 -10.43 0.08
CA GLY A 449 8.72 -9.11 0.59
C GLY A 449 7.48 -8.53 -0.09
N ARG A 450 6.85 -7.56 0.57
CA ARG A 450 5.52 -7.12 0.17
C ARG A 450 5.26 -5.64 0.42
N THR A 451 4.45 -5.05 -0.46
CA THR A 451 3.84 -3.73 -0.25
C THR A 451 2.33 -3.90 -0.28
N VAL A 452 1.63 -3.45 0.76
CA VAL A 452 0.18 -3.67 0.86
C VAL A 452 -0.56 -2.39 1.23
N PHE A 453 -1.66 -2.18 0.52
CA PHE A 453 -2.59 -1.07 0.70
C PHE A 453 -3.91 -1.61 1.23
N TYR A 454 -4.34 -1.06 2.36
CA TYR A 454 -5.60 -1.40 3.03
C TYR A 454 -6.34 -0.13 3.46
N GLY A 455 -7.62 -0.27 3.83
CA GLY A 455 -8.48 0.88 4.15
C GLY A 455 -8.80 1.70 2.89
N SER A 456 -8.68 3.02 2.96
CA SER A 456 -8.88 3.95 1.85
C SER A 456 -7.55 4.54 1.34
N SER A 457 -6.45 3.80 1.50
CA SER A 457 -5.10 4.25 1.18
C SER A 457 -4.86 4.27 -0.34
N THR A 458 -3.81 4.97 -0.78
CA THR A 458 -3.50 5.12 -2.20
C THR A 458 -2.03 4.89 -2.53
N ALA A 459 -1.77 4.17 -3.62
CA ALA A 459 -0.43 4.11 -4.22
C ALA A 459 -0.04 5.40 -4.96
N ALA A 460 -0.99 6.33 -5.16
CA ALA A 460 -0.77 7.62 -5.82
C ALA A 460 0.03 7.49 -7.13
N ASN A 461 1.25 8.02 -7.20
CA ASN A 461 2.11 7.97 -8.38
C ASN A 461 3.36 7.08 -8.15
N ALA A 462 3.32 6.19 -7.17
CA ALA A 462 4.45 5.36 -6.79
C ALA A 462 4.87 4.38 -7.89
N THR A 463 6.12 3.92 -7.82
CA THR A 463 6.62 2.79 -8.60
C THR A 463 6.78 1.58 -7.69
N LEU A 464 6.04 0.51 -7.96
CA LEU A 464 6.03 -0.71 -7.14
C LEU A 464 6.52 -1.89 -7.97
N THR A 465 7.63 -2.50 -7.56
CA THR A 465 8.26 -3.60 -8.30
C THR A 465 8.34 -4.86 -7.45
N GLY A 466 7.61 -5.90 -7.85
CA GLY A 466 7.79 -7.27 -7.36
C GLY A 466 8.80 -8.03 -8.22
N LEU A 467 9.79 -8.63 -7.57
CA LEU A 467 10.77 -9.52 -8.21
C LEU A 467 10.37 -10.99 -8.02
N GLY A 468 10.37 -11.77 -9.10
CA GLY A 468 10.15 -13.21 -9.02
C GLY A 468 11.30 -13.95 -8.34
N ALA A 469 11.02 -15.14 -7.81
CA ALA A 469 12.00 -15.99 -7.15
C ALA A 469 13.04 -16.53 -8.13
N THR A 470 14.28 -16.66 -7.66
CA THR A 470 15.38 -17.28 -8.43
C THR A 470 15.57 -18.75 -8.13
N THR A 471 14.87 -19.28 -7.12
CA THR A 471 14.94 -20.66 -6.64
C THR A 471 13.60 -21.37 -6.81
N SER A 472 13.65 -22.65 -7.22
CA SER A 472 12.49 -23.54 -7.25
C SER A 472 12.02 -23.86 -5.82
N ASN A 473 10.71 -24.08 -5.62
CA ASN A 473 10.05 -24.38 -4.32
C ASN A 473 9.76 -23.18 -3.39
N VAL A 474 9.72 -21.96 -3.92
CA VAL A 474 9.19 -20.79 -3.19
C VAL A 474 7.68 -20.72 -3.38
N ASN A 475 6.90 -20.99 -2.32
CA ASN A 475 5.44 -21.07 -2.41
C ASN A 475 4.76 -19.70 -2.61
N TRP A 476 5.42 -18.61 -2.24
CA TRP A 476 4.83 -17.27 -2.26
C TRP A 476 5.81 -16.26 -2.85
N GLY A 477 5.51 -15.76 -4.05
CA GLY A 477 6.26 -14.69 -4.70
C GLY A 477 6.27 -13.40 -3.88
N ALA A 478 7.09 -12.43 -4.28
CA ALA A 478 6.96 -11.06 -3.80
C ALA A 478 5.87 -10.31 -4.56
N GLY A 479 5.37 -9.21 -4.02
CA GLY A 479 4.37 -8.47 -4.77
C GLY A 479 3.69 -7.34 -4.04
N THR A 480 2.59 -6.93 -4.64
CA THR A 480 1.75 -5.82 -4.19
C THR A 480 0.31 -6.27 -4.07
N ASP A 481 -0.36 -5.85 -2.99
CA ASP A 481 -1.82 -5.97 -2.91
C ASP A 481 -2.52 -4.67 -2.59
N PHE A 482 -3.73 -4.61 -3.12
CA PHE A 482 -4.75 -3.63 -2.81
C PHE A 482 -5.96 -4.36 -2.23
N ALA A 483 -6.44 -3.94 -1.07
CA ALA A 483 -7.59 -4.49 -0.38
C ALA A 483 -8.49 -3.39 0.20
N ALA A 484 -9.64 -3.75 0.76
CA ALA A 484 -10.67 -2.83 1.23
C ALA A 484 -11.09 -1.82 0.15
N GLN A 485 -10.99 -0.51 0.42
CA GLN A 485 -11.34 0.58 -0.48
C GLN A 485 -10.09 1.28 -1.06
N SER A 486 -8.93 0.64 -0.97
CA SER A 486 -7.67 1.24 -1.42
C SER A 486 -7.62 1.40 -2.95
N THR A 487 -6.72 2.25 -3.43
CA THR A 487 -6.56 2.48 -4.88
C THR A 487 -5.11 2.42 -5.32
N ALA A 488 -4.87 1.77 -6.47
CA ALA A 488 -3.59 1.85 -7.17
C ALA A 488 -3.31 3.26 -7.75
N GLY A 489 -4.31 4.15 -7.78
CA GLY A 489 -4.13 5.54 -8.21
C GLY A 489 -3.63 5.62 -9.65
N ASN A 490 -2.51 6.29 -9.85
CA ASN A 490 -1.80 6.43 -11.13
C ASN A 490 -0.44 5.71 -11.10
N ALA A 491 -0.25 4.76 -10.17
CA ALA A 491 1.02 4.11 -9.94
C ALA A 491 1.49 3.29 -11.15
N THR A 492 2.79 2.99 -11.19
CA THR A 492 3.33 1.94 -12.05
C THR A 492 3.59 0.70 -11.19
N VAL A 493 2.87 -0.38 -11.46
CA VAL A 493 2.96 -1.64 -10.71
C VAL A 493 3.53 -2.73 -11.61
N ILE A 494 4.66 -3.29 -11.21
CA ILE A 494 5.47 -4.22 -12.01
C ILE A 494 5.58 -5.54 -11.25
N ALA A 495 5.20 -6.64 -11.89
CA ALA A 495 5.44 -7.99 -11.39
C ALA A 495 6.30 -8.78 -12.39
N ASN A 496 7.49 -9.15 -11.95
CA ASN A 496 8.46 -9.89 -12.75
C ASN A 496 8.36 -11.40 -12.50
N GLY A 497 8.51 -12.18 -13.56
CA GLY A 497 8.58 -13.64 -13.47
C GLY A 497 9.81 -14.11 -12.69
N GLY A 498 9.69 -15.29 -12.10
CA GLY A 498 10.80 -16.01 -11.52
C GLY A 498 11.71 -16.63 -12.58
N THR A 499 12.90 -17.04 -12.15
CA THR A 499 13.90 -17.71 -12.99
C THR A 499 14.21 -19.08 -12.40
N ASN A 500 14.78 -20.00 -13.21
CA ASN A 500 15.16 -21.34 -12.77
C ASN A 500 14.03 -22.15 -12.09
N GLY A 501 12.79 -22.01 -12.58
CA GLY A 501 11.62 -22.66 -12.00
C GLY A 501 11.09 -22.00 -10.71
N GLY A 502 11.58 -20.83 -10.34
CA GLY A 502 11.04 -20.03 -9.25
C GLY A 502 9.70 -19.37 -9.59
N THR A 503 8.89 -19.13 -8.54
CA THR A 503 7.58 -18.50 -8.64
C THR A 503 7.69 -17.02 -9.04
N GLY A 504 6.79 -16.56 -9.92
CA GLY A 504 6.70 -15.16 -10.30
C GLY A 504 6.19 -14.25 -9.19
N ALA A 505 6.41 -12.95 -9.34
CA ALA A 505 5.78 -11.95 -8.48
C ALA A 505 4.28 -11.82 -8.76
N PHE A 506 3.54 -11.15 -7.87
CA PHE A 506 2.10 -10.93 -8.02
C PHE A 506 1.69 -9.46 -7.89
N ILE A 507 0.56 -9.12 -8.52
CA ILE A 507 -0.26 -7.93 -8.28
C ILE A 507 -1.66 -8.41 -7.96
N ARG A 508 -2.25 -7.98 -6.84
CA ARG A 508 -3.58 -8.48 -6.46
C ARG A 508 -4.54 -7.39 -6.01
N PHE A 509 -5.79 -7.56 -6.43
CA PHE A 509 -6.91 -6.73 -6.01
C PHE A 509 -7.92 -7.61 -5.25
N PHE A 510 -8.14 -7.26 -4.00
CA PHE A 510 -9.11 -7.89 -3.11
C PHE A 510 -10.27 -6.94 -2.82
N GLU A 511 -11.40 -7.51 -2.38
CA GLU A 511 -12.52 -6.74 -1.83
C GLU A 511 -13.00 -5.65 -2.81
N ASN A 512 -13.11 -4.39 -2.38
CA ASN A 512 -13.64 -3.27 -3.19
C ASN A 512 -12.52 -2.31 -3.65
N SER A 513 -11.29 -2.81 -3.77
CA SER A 513 -10.14 -1.99 -4.16
C SER A 513 -10.26 -1.53 -5.61
N SER A 514 -9.52 -0.49 -6.01
CA SER A 514 -9.59 0.04 -7.38
C SER A 514 -8.24 0.14 -8.05
N GLY A 515 -8.19 -0.14 -9.35
CA GLY A 515 -6.99 -0.01 -10.17
C GLY A 515 -6.70 1.43 -10.61
N GLY A 516 -7.67 2.35 -10.49
CA GLY A 516 -7.52 3.74 -10.92
C GLY A 516 -7.08 3.86 -12.38
N THR A 517 -6.08 4.70 -12.63
CA THR A 517 -5.41 4.83 -13.94
C THR A 517 -4.01 4.21 -13.95
N ALA A 518 -3.70 3.36 -12.97
CA ALA A 518 -2.39 2.74 -12.82
C ALA A 518 -2.01 1.82 -13.99
N THR A 519 -0.71 1.75 -14.26
CA THR A 519 -0.12 0.88 -15.28
C THR A 519 0.29 -0.44 -14.65
N MET A 520 -0.20 -1.56 -15.19
CA MET A 520 0.15 -2.90 -14.75
C MET A 520 1.10 -3.55 -15.75
N LYS A 521 2.31 -3.89 -15.31
CA LYS A 521 3.31 -4.62 -16.11
C LYS A 521 3.52 -6.01 -15.51
N VAL A 522 3.20 -7.06 -16.26
CA VAL A 522 3.25 -8.45 -15.75
C VAL A 522 4.07 -9.31 -16.71
N TYR A 523 5.14 -9.93 -16.24
CA TYR A 523 6.11 -10.64 -17.10
C TYR A 523 6.34 -12.09 -16.70
N GLY A 524 6.61 -12.95 -17.69
CA GLY A 524 7.01 -14.35 -17.46
C GLY A 524 5.93 -15.16 -16.76
N ASN A 525 6.24 -15.76 -15.61
CA ASN A 525 5.26 -16.48 -14.79
C ASN A 525 4.68 -15.65 -13.63
N ALA A 526 4.78 -14.31 -13.68
CA ALA A 526 4.10 -13.42 -12.74
C ALA A 526 2.60 -13.32 -13.01
N SER A 527 1.84 -12.91 -11.99
CA SER A 527 0.38 -12.82 -12.05
C SER A 527 -0.16 -11.42 -11.72
N LEU A 528 -1.22 -11.01 -12.42
CA LEU A 528 -2.23 -10.07 -11.95
C LEU A 528 -3.47 -10.88 -11.54
N GLU A 529 -3.94 -10.74 -10.31
CA GLU A 529 -5.08 -11.54 -9.81
C GLU A 529 -6.21 -10.64 -9.33
N ILE A 530 -7.39 -10.84 -9.93
CA ILE A 530 -8.62 -10.12 -9.58
C ILE A 530 -9.76 -11.09 -9.23
N GLY A 531 -9.51 -12.41 -9.24
CA GLY A 531 -10.55 -13.42 -9.04
C GLY A 531 -11.21 -13.42 -7.66
N VAL A 532 -10.58 -12.80 -6.68
CA VAL A 532 -11.06 -12.63 -5.29
C VAL A 532 -11.59 -11.22 -5.01
N HIS A 533 -11.66 -10.36 -6.03
CA HIS A 533 -12.26 -9.05 -5.96
C HIS A 533 -13.80 -9.15 -5.85
N ALA A 534 -14.44 -8.16 -5.25
CA ALA A 534 -15.91 -8.07 -5.22
C ALA A 534 -16.48 -7.80 -6.63
N SER A 535 -17.72 -8.22 -6.88
CA SER A 535 -18.38 -7.90 -8.15
C SER A 535 -18.54 -6.38 -8.33
N PRO A 536 -18.45 -5.85 -9.57
CA PRO A 536 -18.31 -6.56 -10.85
C PRO A 536 -16.86 -6.84 -11.29
N GLY A 537 -15.84 -6.44 -10.52
CA GLY A 537 -14.43 -6.54 -10.87
C GLY A 537 -13.70 -5.20 -10.76
N VAL A 538 -12.56 -5.06 -11.42
CA VAL A 538 -11.67 -3.90 -11.29
C VAL A 538 -11.35 -3.27 -12.64
N THR A 539 -11.24 -1.93 -12.67
CA THR A 539 -10.71 -1.19 -13.84
C THR A 539 -9.32 -0.66 -13.54
N ILE A 540 -8.38 -0.91 -14.46
CA ILE A 540 -6.99 -0.43 -14.42
C ILE A 540 -6.73 0.55 -15.57
N GLY A 541 -5.64 1.31 -15.45
CA GLY A 541 -5.20 2.22 -16.50
C GLY A 541 -4.76 1.47 -17.76
N SER A 542 -3.80 0.57 -17.63
CA SER A 542 -3.28 -0.22 -18.76
C SER A 542 -2.65 -1.54 -18.31
N LEU A 543 -2.53 -2.46 -19.26
CA LEU A 543 -1.93 -3.79 -19.07
C LEU A 543 -0.90 -4.07 -20.15
N GLU A 544 0.31 -4.46 -19.77
CA GLU A 544 1.37 -4.88 -20.69
C GLU A 544 2.22 -6.03 -20.14
N GLY A 545 2.92 -6.72 -21.04
CA GLY A 545 3.87 -7.79 -20.70
C GLY A 545 3.45 -9.18 -21.19
N SER A 546 4.09 -10.22 -20.63
CA SER A 546 4.00 -11.62 -21.05
C SER A 546 3.47 -12.57 -19.98
N GLY A 547 3.04 -12.02 -18.84
CA GLY A 547 2.58 -12.78 -17.67
C GLY A 547 1.14 -13.29 -17.75
N PHE A 548 0.56 -13.55 -16.59
CA PHE A 548 -0.80 -14.08 -16.46
C PHE A 548 -1.73 -13.06 -15.83
N ALA A 549 -2.98 -12.96 -16.30
CA ALA A 549 -4.03 -12.27 -15.58
C ALA A 549 -5.19 -13.22 -15.25
N SER A 550 -5.38 -13.48 -13.94
CA SER A 550 -6.40 -14.34 -13.39
C SER A 550 -7.66 -13.55 -13.06
N LEU A 551 -8.71 -13.76 -13.85
CA LEU A 551 -9.95 -12.99 -13.75
C LEU A 551 -10.93 -13.55 -12.70
N GLY A 552 -10.84 -14.85 -12.37
CA GLY A 552 -11.90 -15.54 -11.64
C GLY A 552 -13.23 -15.35 -12.34
N ALA A 553 -14.29 -14.98 -11.61
CA ALA A 553 -15.60 -14.63 -12.17
C ALA A 553 -15.77 -13.12 -12.46
N ASN A 554 -14.73 -12.31 -12.27
CA ASN A 554 -14.79 -10.86 -12.35
C ASN A 554 -14.44 -10.32 -13.74
N THR A 555 -14.92 -9.11 -14.03
CA THR A 555 -14.58 -8.42 -15.28
C THR A 555 -13.38 -7.50 -15.08
N LEU A 556 -12.36 -7.62 -15.94
CA LEU A 556 -11.21 -6.71 -15.95
C LEU A 556 -11.44 -5.57 -16.95
N GLY A 557 -11.55 -4.34 -16.43
CA GLY A 557 -11.57 -3.12 -17.23
C GLY A 557 -10.15 -2.64 -17.53
N ILE A 558 -9.83 -2.34 -18.80
CA ILE A 558 -8.49 -1.91 -19.23
C ILE A 558 -8.60 -0.68 -20.12
N GLY A 559 -7.75 0.32 -19.90
CA GLY A 559 -7.64 1.51 -20.75
C GLY A 559 -8.00 2.82 -20.07
N GLY A 560 -8.16 2.83 -18.74
CA GLY A 560 -8.48 4.02 -17.96
C GLY A 560 -7.47 5.18 -18.08
N ASN A 561 -6.27 4.91 -18.59
CA ASN A 561 -5.23 5.92 -18.82
C ASN A 561 -5.02 6.29 -20.31
N ASN A 562 -5.86 5.77 -21.22
CA ASN A 562 -5.80 6.00 -22.67
C ASN A 562 -4.51 5.54 -23.39
N THR A 563 -3.62 4.80 -22.72
CA THR A 563 -2.39 4.30 -23.37
C THR A 563 -2.68 3.13 -24.30
N SER A 564 -1.84 2.99 -25.34
CA SER A 564 -1.86 1.81 -26.21
C SER A 564 -0.79 0.83 -25.76
N THR A 565 -1.17 -0.42 -25.51
CA THR A 565 -0.29 -1.45 -24.96
C THR A 565 -0.43 -2.78 -25.69
N THR A 566 0.60 -3.61 -25.59
CA THR A 566 0.56 -5.01 -26.03
C THR A 566 0.69 -5.92 -24.81
N PHE A 567 -0.26 -6.84 -24.66
CA PHE A 567 -0.20 -7.94 -23.71
C PHE A 567 -0.06 -9.25 -24.48
N SER A 568 1.12 -9.84 -24.38
CA SER A 568 1.47 -11.15 -24.96
C SER A 568 1.22 -12.32 -24.01
N GLY A 569 0.81 -12.00 -22.79
CA GLY A 569 0.42 -12.95 -21.77
C GLY A 569 -0.96 -13.55 -21.99
N VAL A 570 -1.44 -14.28 -20.98
CA VAL A 570 -2.73 -14.99 -21.01
C VAL A 570 -3.70 -14.39 -20.00
N LEU A 571 -4.87 -13.96 -20.49
CA LEU A 571 -6.05 -13.67 -19.67
C LEU A 571 -6.88 -14.96 -19.52
N TYR A 572 -7.24 -15.35 -18.29
CA TYR A 572 -7.98 -16.59 -18.03
C TYR A 572 -8.97 -16.47 -16.86
N GLY A 573 -10.03 -17.29 -16.87
CA GLY A 573 -11.08 -17.31 -15.86
C GLY A 573 -12.49 -17.31 -16.46
N THR A 574 -13.53 -17.42 -15.64
CA THR A 574 -14.92 -17.37 -16.11
C THR A 574 -15.45 -15.96 -16.35
N GLY A 575 -14.71 -14.95 -15.88
CA GLY A 575 -15.01 -13.53 -16.02
C GLY A 575 -14.69 -12.96 -17.40
N GLY A 576 -15.02 -11.68 -17.59
CA GLY A 576 -14.94 -10.98 -18.87
C GLY A 576 -13.85 -9.90 -18.96
N VAL A 577 -13.77 -9.26 -20.12
CA VAL A 577 -12.84 -8.15 -20.39
C VAL A 577 -13.61 -6.96 -20.93
N THR A 578 -13.39 -5.78 -20.35
CA THR A 578 -13.90 -4.51 -20.88
C THR A 578 -12.75 -3.61 -21.29
N LYS A 579 -12.62 -3.33 -22.59
CA LYS A 579 -11.71 -2.33 -23.12
C LYS A 579 -12.39 -0.95 -23.10
N THR A 580 -11.79 0.02 -22.41
CA THR A 580 -12.23 1.42 -22.30
C THR A 580 -11.14 2.38 -22.77
N GLY A 581 -11.43 3.68 -22.82
CA GLY A 581 -10.46 4.71 -23.21
C GLY A 581 -10.06 4.67 -24.68
N SER A 582 -9.34 5.69 -25.14
CA SER A 582 -9.05 5.91 -26.57
C SER A 582 -7.90 5.06 -27.13
N GLY A 583 -7.02 4.51 -26.27
CA GLY A 583 -5.87 3.71 -26.68
C GLY A 583 -6.23 2.34 -27.29
N THR A 584 -5.21 1.63 -27.79
CA THR A 584 -5.33 0.27 -28.33
C THR A 584 -4.78 -0.76 -27.36
N LEU A 585 -5.57 -1.76 -26.99
CA LEU A 585 -5.07 -2.95 -26.31
C LEU A 585 -4.87 -4.05 -27.35
N THR A 586 -3.62 -4.51 -27.51
CA THR A 586 -3.29 -5.61 -28.42
C THR A 586 -3.02 -6.89 -27.62
N LEU A 587 -3.84 -7.91 -27.82
CA LEU A 587 -3.69 -9.23 -27.21
C LEU A 587 -3.06 -10.19 -28.23
N THR A 588 -1.95 -10.81 -27.83
CA THR A 588 -1.20 -11.76 -28.69
C THR A 588 -0.94 -13.13 -28.06
N GLY A 589 -1.29 -13.32 -26.78
CA GLY A 589 -1.26 -14.63 -26.13
C GLY A 589 -2.59 -15.39 -26.26
N ALA A 590 -2.56 -16.70 -26.05
CA ALA A 590 -3.74 -17.57 -26.10
C ALA A 590 -4.66 -17.35 -24.89
N ASN A 591 -5.55 -16.36 -25.00
CA ASN A 591 -6.51 -16.03 -23.96
C ASN A 591 -7.58 -17.13 -23.83
N THR A 592 -7.99 -17.44 -22.59
CA THR A 592 -8.92 -18.54 -22.28
C THR A 592 -10.03 -18.11 -21.31
N TYR A 593 -10.26 -16.80 -21.19
CA TYR A 593 -11.39 -16.30 -20.42
C TYR A 593 -12.71 -16.59 -21.14
N THR A 594 -13.78 -16.87 -20.39
CA THR A 594 -15.07 -17.27 -20.99
C THR A 594 -16.19 -16.24 -20.83
N GLY A 595 -16.00 -15.20 -20.02
CA GLY A 595 -16.98 -14.13 -19.86
C GLY A 595 -17.03 -13.18 -21.06
N ALA A 596 -17.98 -12.25 -21.03
CA ALA A 596 -18.23 -11.32 -22.14
C ALA A 596 -17.00 -10.46 -22.48
N THR A 597 -16.81 -10.19 -23.78
CA THR A 597 -15.84 -9.21 -24.28
C THR A 597 -16.56 -7.93 -24.65
N GLN A 598 -16.26 -6.84 -23.95
CA GLN A 598 -16.82 -5.51 -24.24
C GLN A 598 -15.72 -4.57 -24.73
N VAL A 599 -15.97 -3.87 -25.85
CA VAL A 599 -15.16 -2.76 -26.32
C VAL A 599 -16.02 -1.50 -26.22
N ALA A 600 -15.84 -0.77 -25.13
CA ALA A 600 -16.58 0.45 -24.80
C ALA A 600 -15.82 1.73 -25.18
N GLY A 601 -14.68 1.61 -25.86
CA GLY A 601 -13.89 2.73 -26.37
C GLY A 601 -12.53 2.29 -26.91
N GLY A 602 -11.99 3.07 -27.86
CA GLY A 602 -10.70 2.77 -28.49
C GLY A 602 -10.73 1.47 -29.27
N THR A 603 -9.59 0.75 -29.31
CA THR A 603 -9.47 -0.51 -30.06
C THR A 603 -9.06 -1.67 -29.15
N LEU A 604 -9.74 -2.80 -29.27
CA LEU A 604 -9.26 -4.11 -28.83
C LEU A 604 -8.78 -4.86 -30.07
N SER A 605 -7.49 -5.18 -30.14
CA SER A 605 -6.91 -5.96 -31.24
C SER A 605 -6.53 -7.35 -30.74
N ILE A 606 -7.05 -8.38 -31.40
CA ILE A 606 -6.72 -9.79 -31.09
C ILE A 606 -6.02 -10.43 -32.29
N SER A 607 -5.01 -11.28 -32.04
CA SER A 607 -4.20 -11.89 -33.11
C SER A 607 -4.52 -13.36 -33.40
N ALA A 608 -5.54 -13.93 -32.77
CA ALA A 608 -6.17 -15.20 -33.18
C ALA A 608 -7.60 -15.30 -32.63
N ALA A 609 -8.30 -16.37 -33.03
CA ALA A 609 -9.63 -16.72 -32.53
C ALA A 609 -9.56 -17.27 -31.09
N TRP A 610 -9.67 -16.37 -30.12
CA TRP A 610 -9.58 -16.69 -28.69
C TRP A 610 -10.81 -16.23 -27.89
N ILE A 611 -11.80 -15.61 -28.52
CA ILE A 611 -13.04 -15.29 -27.83
C ILE A 611 -13.78 -16.61 -27.63
N ALA A 612 -14.20 -16.91 -26.40
CA ALA A 612 -14.85 -18.19 -26.13
C ALA A 612 -16.18 -18.30 -26.89
N ASN A 613 -16.47 -19.50 -27.42
CA ASN A 613 -17.67 -19.77 -28.21
C ASN A 613 -18.99 -19.37 -27.54
N GLY A 614 -19.06 -19.42 -26.20
CA GLY A 614 -20.23 -19.03 -25.41
C GLY A 614 -20.18 -17.59 -24.87
N SER A 615 -19.25 -16.76 -25.35
CA SER A 615 -19.06 -15.39 -24.89
C SER A 615 -19.85 -14.41 -25.77
N ASP A 616 -20.45 -13.40 -25.13
CA ASP A 616 -20.99 -12.24 -25.83
C ASP A 616 -19.87 -11.28 -26.25
N VAL A 617 -20.04 -10.65 -27.41
CA VAL A 617 -19.25 -9.49 -27.83
C VAL A 617 -20.11 -8.23 -27.82
N LYS A 618 -19.65 -7.18 -27.14
CA LYS A 618 -20.38 -5.90 -26.99
C LYS A 618 -19.51 -4.75 -27.49
N LEU A 619 -19.87 -4.14 -28.61
CA LEU A 619 -19.17 -2.99 -29.19
C LEU A 619 -20.01 -1.74 -28.95
N SER A 620 -19.51 -0.77 -28.20
CA SER A 620 -20.24 0.46 -27.87
C SER A 620 -19.35 1.69 -27.88
N ASN A 621 -19.97 2.87 -27.95
CA ASN A 621 -19.29 4.17 -27.80
C ASN A 621 -18.11 4.35 -28.79
N GLY A 622 -18.26 3.86 -30.02
CA GLY A 622 -17.21 3.91 -31.04
C GLY A 622 -16.05 2.94 -30.83
N GLY A 623 -16.18 1.99 -29.89
CA GLY A 623 -15.22 0.91 -29.69
C GLY A 623 -15.07 0.03 -30.94
N ILE A 624 -13.82 -0.33 -31.25
CA ILE A 624 -13.45 -1.12 -32.42
C ILE A 624 -12.85 -2.45 -31.96
N LEU A 625 -13.37 -3.56 -32.50
CA LEU A 625 -12.73 -4.86 -32.41
C LEU A 625 -11.92 -5.11 -33.68
N ASN A 626 -10.60 -5.17 -33.56
CA ASN A 626 -9.69 -5.49 -34.66
C ASN A 626 -9.33 -6.98 -34.63
N LEU A 627 -9.79 -7.73 -35.62
CA LEU A 627 -9.51 -9.15 -35.80
C LEU A 627 -8.27 -9.30 -36.69
N SER A 628 -7.10 -9.16 -36.05
CA SER A 628 -5.79 -9.13 -36.72
C SER A 628 -5.24 -10.53 -37.03
N TYR A 629 -6.09 -11.40 -37.58
CA TYR A 629 -5.77 -12.76 -38.00
C TYR A 629 -6.65 -13.17 -39.18
N SER A 630 -6.33 -14.27 -39.85
CA SER A 630 -7.18 -14.86 -40.89
C SER A 630 -7.96 -16.02 -40.31
N GLY A 631 -9.26 -16.11 -40.62
CA GLY A 631 -10.16 -17.16 -40.13
C GLY A 631 -11.39 -16.60 -39.42
N THR A 632 -12.18 -17.48 -38.85
CA THR A 632 -13.45 -17.16 -38.18
C THR A 632 -13.38 -17.60 -36.73
N ASP A 633 -13.78 -16.72 -35.80
CA ASP A 633 -14.01 -17.04 -34.39
C ASP A 633 -15.51 -17.21 -34.13
N ILE A 634 -15.89 -17.99 -33.12
CA ILE A 634 -17.29 -18.27 -32.80
C ILE A 634 -17.65 -17.54 -31.51
N ILE A 635 -18.81 -16.91 -31.48
CA ILE A 635 -19.33 -16.20 -30.29
C ILE A 635 -20.83 -16.48 -30.14
N ASP A 636 -21.36 -16.25 -28.93
CA ASP A 636 -22.78 -16.46 -28.67
C ASP A 636 -23.60 -15.33 -29.30
N GLU A 637 -23.53 -14.13 -28.73
CA GLU A 637 -24.26 -12.95 -29.18
C GLU A 637 -23.33 -11.78 -29.53
N LEU A 638 -23.74 -10.96 -30.51
CA LEU A 638 -23.10 -9.68 -30.83
C LEU A 638 -24.05 -8.53 -30.52
N PHE A 639 -23.57 -7.54 -29.79
CA PHE A 639 -24.26 -6.26 -29.56
C PHE A 639 -23.45 -5.11 -30.15
N ILE A 640 -24.13 -4.23 -30.89
CA ILE A 640 -23.56 -2.97 -31.39
C ILE A 640 -24.39 -1.82 -30.85
N ASP A 641 -23.76 -0.94 -30.08
CA ASP A 641 -24.37 0.23 -29.45
C ASP A 641 -25.66 -0.13 -28.67
N GLY A 642 -25.62 -1.27 -27.97
CA GLY A 642 -26.72 -1.81 -27.17
C GLY A 642 -27.76 -2.64 -27.94
N ILE A 643 -27.66 -2.70 -29.27
CA ILE A 643 -28.59 -3.43 -30.14
C ILE A 643 -28.04 -4.83 -30.41
N ARG A 644 -28.80 -5.87 -30.04
CA ARG A 644 -28.50 -7.28 -30.35
C ARG A 644 -28.61 -7.53 -31.85
N GLN A 645 -27.60 -8.17 -32.43
CA GLN A 645 -27.48 -8.40 -33.86
C GLN A 645 -28.06 -9.76 -34.28
N VAL A 646 -28.28 -9.94 -35.59
CA VAL A 646 -28.68 -11.22 -36.19
C VAL A 646 -27.53 -12.24 -36.13
N SER A 647 -27.89 -13.53 -36.11
CA SER A 647 -26.91 -14.62 -36.20
C SER A 647 -26.29 -14.68 -37.60
N GLY A 648 -25.09 -15.24 -37.71
CA GLY A 648 -24.35 -15.35 -38.97
C GLY A 648 -22.94 -14.77 -38.90
N THR A 649 -22.26 -14.73 -40.05
CA THR A 649 -20.88 -14.25 -40.13
C THR A 649 -20.81 -12.73 -40.24
N TRP A 650 -20.10 -12.11 -39.29
CA TRP A 650 -19.82 -10.68 -39.18
C TRP A 650 -18.34 -10.38 -39.46
N GLY A 651 -18.08 -9.26 -40.13
CA GLY A 651 -16.72 -8.83 -40.42
C GLY A 651 -16.61 -7.34 -40.71
N SER A 652 -15.41 -6.92 -41.12
CA SER A 652 -15.15 -5.54 -41.53
C SER A 652 -15.89 -5.17 -42.82
N LEU A 653 -16.00 -3.87 -43.11
CA LEU A 653 -16.62 -3.36 -44.34
C LEU A 653 -15.96 -3.91 -45.61
N SER A 654 -14.66 -4.21 -45.56
CA SER A 654 -13.88 -4.81 -46.65
C SER A 654 -13.90 -6.34 -46.68
N SER A 655 -14.57 -6.99 -45.72
CA SER A 655 -14.57 -8.45 -45.61
C SER A 655 -15.55 -9.15 -46.57
N THR A 656 -15.47 -10.47 -46.62
CA THR A 656 -16.42 -11.34 -47.33
C THR A 656 -17.61 -11.78 -46.48
N ALA A 657 -17.77 -11.25 -45.25
CA ALA A 657 -18.85 -11.62 -44.34
C ALA A 657 -20.24 -11.23 -44.87
N THR A 658 -21.25 -12.01 -44.48
CA THR A 658 -22.66 -11.72 -44.77
C THR A 658 -23.12 -10.42 -44.12
N HIS A 659 -22.67 -10.17 -42.89
CA HIS A 659 -22.93 -8.94 -42.16
C HIS A 659 -21.64 -8.13 -41.96
N LYS A 660 -21.72 -6.81 -42.12
CA LYS A 660 -20.54 -5.94 -42.12
C LYS A 660 -20.77 -4.71 -41.26
N THR A 661 -19.73 -4.29 -40.55
CA THR A 661 -19.78 -3.10 -39.70
C THR A 661 -18.41 -2.40 -39.65
N SER A 662 -18.40 -1.10 -39.42
CA SER A 662 -17.16 -0.35 -39.15
C SER A 662 -16.61 -0.60 -37.74
N ARG A 663 -17.41 -1.22 -36.85
CA ARG A 663 -17.00 -1.59 -35.49
C ARG A 663 -16.09 -2.82 -35.45
N ILE A 664 -16.03 -3.59 -36.55
CA ILE A 664 -15.12 -4.70 -36.74
C ILE A 664 -14.11 -4.31 -37.81
N THR A 665 -12.83 -4.50 -37.54
CA THR A 665 -11.72 -4.23 -38.47
C THR A 665 -10.80 -5.45 -38.57
N GLY A 666 -9.80 -5.40 -39.46
CA GLY A 666 -8.90 -6.53 -39.70
C GLY A 666 -9.43 -7.52 -40.73
N THR A 667 -8.72 -8.65 -40.84
CA THR A 667 -8.95 -9.71 -41.84
C THR A 667 -9.79 -10.86 -41.31
N GLY A 668 -9.99 -10.96 -39.99
CA GLY A 668 -10.74 -12.03 -39.36
C GLY A 668 -12.25 -11.80 -39.39
N LEU A 669 -12.99 -12.85 -39.05
CA LEU A 669 -14.46 -12.89 -39.04
C LEU A 669 -14.97 -13.37 -37.68
N LEU A 670 -16.20 -12.99 -37.31
CA LEU A 670 -16.95 -13.56 -36.19
C LEU A 670 -18.16 -14.33 -36.71
N ASN A 671 -18.45 -15.49 -36.15
CA ASN A 671 -19.67 -16.23 -36.38
C ASN A 671 -20.56 -16.16 -35.12
N VAL A 672 -21.66 -15.41 -35.22
CA VAL A 672 -22.64 -15.23 -34.14
C VAL A 672 -23.63 -16.38 -34.17
N THR A 673 -23.69 -17.19 -33.12
CA THR A 673 -24.55 -18.39 -33.09
C THR A 673 -25.97 -18.08 -32.61
N THR A 674 -26.13 -17.11 -31.73
CA THR A 674 -27.41 -16.72 -31.15
C THR A 674 -27.66 -15.24 -31.45
N GLY A 675 -28.67 -14.97 -32.28
CA GLY A 675 -29.04 -13.61 -32.67
C GLY A 675 -30.52 -13.36 -32.53
N VAL A 676 -30.97 -12.15 -32.82
CA VAL A 676 -32.41 -11.92 -33.05
C VAL A 676 -32.80 -12.79 -34.25
N ASN A 677 -33.76 -13.69 -34.07
CA ASN A 677 -34.35 -14.39 -35.20
C ASN A 677 -34.92 -13.28 -36.10
N PRO A 678 -34.46 -13.09 -37.35
CA PRO A 678 -35.01 -12.04 -38.19
C PRO A 678 -36.53 -12.26 -38.25
N ASP A 679 -37.32 -11.23 -37.95
CA ASP A 679 -38.77 -11.29 -38.20
C ASP A 679 -38.94 -11.78 -39.64
N PRO A 680 -39.57 -12.94 -39.89
CA PRO A 680 -39.61 -13.51 -41.23
C PRO A 680 -40.24 -12.56 -42.26
N TYR A 681 -41.08 -11.61 -41.80
CA TYR A 681 -41.59 -10.52 -42.62
C TYR A 681 -40.49 -9.56 -43.09
N ILE A 682 -39.54 -9.20 -42.21
CA ILE A 682 -38.42 -8.31 -42.54
C ILE A 682 -37.48 -9.00 -43.54
N GLU A 683 -37.16 -10.27 -43.31
CA GLU A 683 -36.31 -11.06 -44.22
C GLU A 683 -36.96 -11.19 -45.60
N TRP A 684 -38.23 -11.58 -45.67
CA TRP A 684 -38.99 -11.64 -46.91
C TRP A 684 -39.05 -10.27 -47.61
N GLY A 685 -39.33 -9.21 -46.85
CA GLY A 685 -39.51 -7.86 -47.36
C GLY A 685 -38.25 -7.33 -48.03
N TYR A 686 -37.11 -7.42 -47.36
CA TYR A 686 -35.84 -6.91 -47.90
C TYR A 686 -35.32 -7.77 -49.05
N ASN A 687 -35.49 -9.10 -49.00
CA ASN A 687 -35.21 -9.96 -50.16
C ASN A 687 -36.15 -9.65 -51.35
N GLY A 688 -37.36 -9.18 -51.07
CA GLY A 688 -38.34 -8.72 -52.05
C GLY A 688 -38.11 -7.31 -52.59
N GLY A 689 -37.12 -6.57 -52.07
CA GLY A 689 -36.76 -5.22 -52.52
C GLY A 689 -37.36 -4.06 -51.68
N LEU A 690 -37.99 -4.35 -50.53
CA LEU A 690 -38.40 -3.32 -49.58
C LEU A 690 -37.19 -2.64 -48.95
N THR A 691 -37.34 -1.35 -48.64
CA THR A 691 -36.32 -0.52 -48.00
C THR A 691 -36.81 -0.07 -46.63
N ALA A 692 -35.97 -0.29 -45.61
CA ALA A 692 -36.27 0.01 -44.21
C ALA A 692 -36.77 1.45 -44.01
N GLY A 693 -37.92 1.63 -43.36
CA GLY A 693 -38.52 2.94 -43.05
C GLY A 693 -39.03 3.74 -44.25
N THR A 694 -38.99 3.18 -45.47
CA THR A 694 -39.44 3.84 -46.70
C THR A 694 -40.76 3.27 -47.18
N ASN A 695 -40.79 1.96 -47.40
CA ASN A 695 -41.95 1.26 -47.96
C ASN A 695 -42.20 -0.11 -47.31
N ASP A 696 -41.55 -0.39 -46.18
CA ASP A 696 -41.58 -1.68 -45.49
C ASP A 696 -42.70 -1.83 -44.45
N ALA A 697 -43.56 -0.82 -44.30
CA ALA A 697 -44.73 -0.92 -43.42
C ALA A 697 -45.66 -2.06 -43.86
N LYS A 698 -46.16 -2.87 -42.90
CA LYS A 698 -47.07 -4.00 -43.15
C LYS A 698 -48.36 -3.62 -43.90
N THR A 699 -48.74 -2.35 -43.82
CA THR A 699 -49.91 -1.75 -44.51
C THR A 699 -49.57 -1.06 -45.82
N ALA A 700 -48.30 -0.88 -46.18
CA ALA A 700 -47.90 -0.26 -47.44
C ALA A 700 -48.15 -1.22 -48.61
N ASP A 701 -48.33 -0.64 -49.79
CA ASP A 701 -48.56 -1.30 -51.08
C ASP A 701 -47.66 -0.60 -52.11
N PRO A 702 -46.35 -0.94 -52.16
CA PRO A 702 -45.36 -0.18 -52.93
C PRO A 702 -45.50 -0.29 -54.44
N ASP A 703 -46.12 -1.38 -54.91
CA ASP A 703 -46.37 -1.62 -56.34
C ASP A 703 -47.79 -1.24 -56.80
N ASN A 704 -48.63 -0.79 -55.86
CA ASN A 704 -50.02 -0.34 -56.06
C ASN A 704 -50.91 -1.40 -56.70
N ASP A 705 -50.69 -2.68 -56.38
CA ASP A 705 -51.52 -3.78 -56.87
C ASP A 705 -52.81 -3.99 -56.05
N GLY A 706 -52.97 -3.21 -54.97
CA GLY A 706 -54.10 -3.24 -54.05
C GLY A 706 -53.88 -4.17 -52.86
N ARG A 707 -52.68 -4.74 -52.68
CA ARG A 707 -52.35 -5.65 -51.57
C ARG A 707 -51.28 -5.04 -50.71
N SER A 708 -51.52 -5.10 -49.40
CA SER A 708 -50.50 -4.69 -48.46
C SER A 708 -49.35 -5.70 -48.40
N ASN A 709 -48.16 -5.23 -48.06
CA ASN A 709 -46.99 -6.06 -47.80
C ASN A 709 -47.30 -7.24 -46.84
N LEU A 710 -48.18 -7.06 -45.85
CA LEU A 710 -48.61 -8.15 -44.96
C LEU A 710 -49.36 -9.26 -45.72
N ASN A 711 -50.26 -8.91 -46.64
CA ASN A 711 -50.99 -9.89 -47.44
C ASN A 711 -50.05 -10.60 -48.40
N GLU A 712 -49.09 -9.88 -48.98
CA GLU A 712 -48.10 -10.50 -49.84
C GLU A 712 -47.16 -11.43 -49.07
N PHE A 713 -46.68 -11.03 -47.89
CA PHE A 713 -45.92 -11.90 -47.01
C PHE A 713 -46.72 -13.16 -46.63
N ALA A 714 -47.99 -12.98 -46.27
CA ALA A 714 -48.85 -14.08 -45.86
C ALA A 714 -49.04 -15.13 -46.97
N PHE A 715 -49.17 -14.69 -48.23
CA PHE A 715 -49.50 -15.54 -49.39
C PHE A 715 -48.36 -15.69 -50.40
N ASP A 716 -47.11 -15.50 -49.96
CA ASP A 716 -45.89 -15.69 -50.76
C ASP A 716 -45.87 -14.85 -52.07
N GLY A 717 -46.26 -13.58 -51.96
CA GLY A 717 -46.25 -12.55 -52.99
C GLY A 717 -44.91 -11.81 -53.12
N LYS A 718 -44.88 -10.75 -53.93
CA LYS A 718 -43.66 -9.97 -54.23
C LYS A 718 -43.92 -8.47 -54.03
N PRO A 719 -43.33 -7.84 -53.00
CA PRO A 719 -43.73 -6.51 -52.53
C PRO A 719 -43.39 -5.33 -53.44
N MET A 720 -42.78 -5.60 -54.58
CA MET A 720 -42.36 -4.63 -55.58
C MET A 720 -42.90 -4.98 -56.97
N SER A 721 -43.80 -5.96 -57.10
CA SER A 721 -44.36 -6.39 -58.38
C SER A 721 -45.71 -7.13 -58.28
N GLY A 722 -46.76 -6.51 -58.83
CA GLY A 722 -48.09 -7.09 -58.92
C GLY A 722 -48.23 -8.31 -59.86
N ALA A 723 -47.12 -8.80 -60.44
CA ALA A 723 -47.10 -9.98 -61.30
C ALA A 723 -47.27 -11.30 -60.52
N SER A 724 -47.33 -11.25 -59.19
CA SER A 724 -47.45 -12.43 -58.32
C SER A 724 -48.43 -12.15 -57.18
N SER A 725 -49.69 -11.84 -57.53
CA SER A 725 -50.77 -11.48 -56.61
C SER A 725 -51.16 -12.62 -55.66
N GLY A 726 -50.25 -12.97 -54.72
CA GLY A 726 -50.29 -14.16 -53.88
C GLY A 726 -50.32 -15.44 -54.73
N LYS A 727 -49.55 -16.47 -54.37
CA LYS A 727 -49.51 -17.72 -55.15
C LYS A 727 -50.75 -18.59 -54.96
N MET A 728 -51.93 -17.97 -54.88
CA MET A 728 -53.25 -18.57 -54.63
C MET A 728 -53.89 -19.05 -55.93
N VAL A 729 -54.56 -20.20 -55.87
CA VAL A 729 -55.25 -20.80 -57.03
C VAL A 729 -56.65 -21.21 -56.64
N SER A 730 -57.66 -20.84 -57.44
CA SER A 730 -59.03 -21.30 -57.26
C SER A 730 -59.49 -22.15 -58.44
N LYS A 731 -60.28 -23.20 -58.17
CA LYS A 731 -60.79 -24.11 -59.21
C LYS A 731 -62.09 -24.74 -58.74
N VAL A 732 -63.02 -25.00 -59.66
CA VAL A 732 -64.15 -25.89 -59.36
C VAL A 732 -63.65 -27.32 -59.50
N ALA A 733 -63.67 -28.08 -58.41
CA ALA A 733 -63.17 -29.45 -58.37
C ALA A 733 -64.24 -30.41 -57.85
N THR A 734 -64.16 -31.65 -58.32
CA THR A 734 -64.95 -32.78 -57.79
C THR A 734 -64.04 -33.64 -56.92
N PHE A 735 -64.43 -33.90 -55.68
CA PHE A 735 -63.67 -34.68 -54.70
C PHE A 735 -64.62 -35.39 -53.74
N THR A 736 -64.12 -36.34 -52.96
CA THR A 736 -64.95 -37.15 -52.06
C THR A 736 -64.79 -36.68 -50.63
N ILE A 737 -65.88 -36.45 -49.91
CA ILE A 737 -65.85 -36.18 -48.46
C ILE A 737 -66.71 -37.22 -47.77
N SER A 738 -66.14 -37.95 -46.81
CA SER A 738 -66.85 -38.99 -46.05
C SER A 738 -67.62 -39.98 -46.95
N GLY A 739 -67.03 -40.35 -48.09
CA GLY A 739 -67.62 -41.28 -49.06
C GLY A 739 -68.60 -40.70 -50.08
N SER A 740 -68.89 -39.39 -50.05
CA SER A 740 -69.82 -38.72 -50.99
C SER A 740 -69.09 -37.78 -51.96
N ALA A 741 -69.47 -37.80 -53.24
CA ALA A 741 -68.91 -36.90 -54.25
C ALA A 741 -69.42 -35.46 -54.06
N VAL A 742 -68.49 -34.52 -53.88
CA VAL A 742 -68.72 -33.09 -53.70
C VAL A 742 -68.12 -32.35 -54.89
N LYS A 743 -68.91 -31.49 -55.55
CA LYS A 743 -68.42 -30.55 -56.57
C LYS A 743 -68.52 -29.13 -56.01
N ALA A 744 -67.37 -28.52 -55.73
CA ALA A 744 -67.31 -27.21 -55.06
C ALA A 744 -66.23 -26.32 -55.68
N LEU A 745 -66.41 -24.99 -55.53
CA LEU A 745 -65.30 -24.07 -55.70
C LEU A 745 -64.30 -24.30 -54.56
N THR A 746 -63.04 -24.48 -54.92
CA THR A 746 -61.93 -24.62 -53.99
C THR A 746 -61.00 -23.42 -54.09
N LEU A 747 -60.36 -23.05 -52.98
CA LEU A 747 -59.33 -22.04 -52.89
C LEU A 747 -58.09 -22.66 -52.24
N THR A 748 -57.00 -22.75 -52.99
CA THR A 748 -55.71 -23.22 -52.53
C THR A 748 -54.80 -22.02 -52.29
N VAL A 749 -54.36 -21.80 -51.06
CA VAL A 749 -53.52 -20.65 -50.67
C VAL A 749 -52.21 -21.10 -50.04
N PRO A 750 -51.11 -20.35 -50.24
CA PRO A 750 -49.90 -20.50 -49.44
C PRO A 750 -50.15 -20.02 -48.02
N VAL A 751 -49.62 -20.71 -47.03
CA VAL A 751 -49.60 -20.26 -45.63
C VAL A 751 -48.25 -20.50 -44.98
N ARG A 752 -47.88 -19.62 -44.05
CA ARG A 752 -46.69 -19.75 -43.20
C ARG A 752 -46.83 -20.97 -42.29
N GLY A 753 -45.74 -21.68 -42.08
CA GLY A 753 -45.69 -22.76 -41.08
C GLY A 753 -44.35 -23.47 -41.01
N SER A 754 -43.89 -23.75 -39.80
CA SER A 754 -42.82 -24.73 -39.54
C SER A 754 -43.41 -26.14 -39.45
N SER A 755 -42.57 -27.17 -39.54
CA SER A 755 -42.98 -28.58 -39.57
C SER A 755 -43.71 -29.08 -38.32
N THR A 756 -43.82 -28.30 -37.23
CA THR A 756 -44.34 -28.77 -35.94
C THR A 756 -45.73 -28.24 -35.56
N THR A 757 -46.23 -27.19 -36.20
CA THR A 757 -47.61 -26.71 -35.96
C THR A 757 -48.17 -26.09 -37.25
N PRO A 758 -48.86 -26.87 -38.09
CA PRO A 758 -49.51 -26.36 -39.28
C PRO A 758 -50.55 -25.29 -38.92
N ALA A 759 -50.58 -24.18 -39.66
CA ALA A 759 -51.72 -23.28 -39.67
C ALA A 759 -53.01 -24.11 -39.90
N PHE A 760 -54.06 -23.84 -39.11
CA PHE A 760 -55.38 -24.49 -39.06
C PHE A 760 -55.52 -25.78 -38.24
N THR A 761 -54.45 -26.30 -37.61
CA THR A 761 -54.55 -27.48 -36.72
C THR A 761 -55.40 -27.18 -35.47
N GLY A 762 -56.60 -27.78 -35.38
CA GLY A 762 -57.47 -27.70 -34.19
C GLY A 762 -58.41 -26.49 -34.12
N ALA A 763 -58.54 -25.68 -35.18
CA ALA A 763 -59.39 -24.48 -35.17
C ALA A 763 -60.82 -24.77 -35.67
N THR A 764 -61.84 -24.36 -34.90
CA THR A 764 -63.26 -24.42 -35.31
C THR A 764 -63.68 -23.26 -36.20
N ASP A 765 -62.88 -22.18 -36.19
CA ASP A 765 -62.93 -21.06 -37.12
C ASP A 765 -61.71 -21.13 -38.04
N LEU A 766 -61.86 -20.79 -39.32
CA LEU A 766 -60.76 -20.80 -40.30
C LEU A 766 -59.82 -19.58 -40.14
N THR A 767 -59.48 -19.30 -38.88
CA THR A 767 -58.46 -18.35 -38.47
C THR A 767 -57.31 -19.10 -37.84
N ALA A 768 -56.10 -18.93 -38.39
CA ALA A 768 -54.89 -19.55 -37.88
C ALA A 768 -53.78 -18.51 -37.76
N THR A 769 -52.96 -18.63 -36.73
CA THR A 769 -51.82 -17.75 -36.49
C THR A 769 -50.51 -18.49 -36.79
N ALA A 770 -49.68 -17.96 -37.68
CA ALA A 770 -48.33 -18.46 -37.95
C ALA A 770 -47.40 -17.28 -38.27
N ASP A 771 -46.21 -17.24 -37.66
CA ASP A 771 -45.21 -16.17 -37.81
C ASP A 771 -45.79 -14.73 -37.70
N GLY A 772 -46.69 -14.53 -36.73
CA GLY A 772 -47.34 -13.23 -36.49
C GLY A 772 -48.38 -12.81 -37.53
N VAL A 773 -48.80 -13.73 -38.41
CA VAL A 773 -49.87 -13.56 -39.41
C VAL A 773 -51.12 -14.30 -38.96
N ILE A 774 -52.26 -13.62 -38.89
CA ILE A 774 -53.59 -14.21 -38.73
C ILE A 774 -54.23 -14.36 -40.11
N TYR A 775 -54.42 -15.59 -40.55
CA TYR A 775 -55.10 -15.90 -41.82
C TYR A 775 -56.61 -15.88 -41.63
N HIS A 776 -57.34 -15.32 -42.58
CA HIS A 776 -58.80 -15.33 -42.61
C HIS A 776 -59.30 -15.95 -43.90
N ILE A 777 -59.87 -17.16 -43.81
CA ILE A 777 -60.51 -17.82 -44.95
C ILE A 777 -62.03 -17.77 -44.79
N GLN A 778 -62.70 -17.13 -45.74
CA GLN A 778 -64.14 -16.89 -45.69
C GLN A 778 -64.79 -17.22 -47.02
N GLY A 779 -66.07 -17.53 -46.96
CA GLY A 779 -66.86 -17.82 -48.14
C GLY A 779 -68.32 -17.47 -47.96
N GLY A 780 -69.05 -17.57 -49.05
CA GLY A 780 -70.48 -17.28 -49.06
C GLY A 780 -71.07 -17.48 -50.45
N ILE A 781 -72.39 -17.32 -50.51
CA ILE A 781 -73.17 -17.43 -51.75
C ILE A 781 -73.51 -16.07 -52.38
N THR A 782 -73.10 -14.97 -51.74
CA THR A 782 -73.20 -13.58 -52.22
C THR A 782 -71.92 -12.81 -51.89
N LEU A 783 -71.62 -11.74 -52.63
CA LEU A 783 -70.47 -10.86 -52.36
C LEU A 783 -70.67 -9.95 -51.13
N SER A 784 -71.89 -9.87 -50.60
CA SER A 784 -72.27 -9.00 -49.47
C SER A 784 -72.18 -9.67 -48.11
N THR A 785 -71.98 -11.00 -48.06
CA THR A 785 -72.01 -11.76 -46.80
C THR A 785 -70.88 -12.79 -46.80
N TRP A 786 -69.95 -12.64 -45.86
CA TRP A 786 -68.77 -13.49 -45.72
C TRP A 786 -68.83 -14.20 -44.36
N THR A 787 -68.84 -15.53 -44.35
CA THR A 787 -68.84 -16.31 -43.10
C THR A 787 -67.73 -17.36 -43.10
N THR A 788 -67.29 -17.75 -41.91
CA THR A 788 -66.37 -18.89 -41.69
C THR A 788 -67.14 -20.21 -41.60
N SER A 789 -68.40 -20.17 -41.15
CA SER A 789 -69.24 -21.33 -40.86
C SER A 789 -69.53 -22.24 -42.05
N GLN A 790 -69.40 -21.73 -43.27
CA GLN A 790 -69.69 -22.45 -44.52
C GLN A 790 -68.43 -22.90 -45.27
N VAL A 791 -67.24 -22.57 -44.81
CA VAL A 791 -65.99 -23.00 -45.43
C VAL A 791 -65.33 -24.06 -44.57
N ARG A 792 -64.66 -25.03 -45.20
CA ARG A 792 -63.80 -25.98 -44.50
C ARG A 792 -62.48 -26.18 -45.21
N GLU A 793 -61.47 -26.48 -44.43
CA GLU A 793 -60.22 -27.01 -44.95
C GLU A 793 -60.48 -28.41 -45.53
N MET A 794 -59.89 -28.65 -46.70
CA MET A 794 -60.01 -29.91 -47.41
C MET A 794 -59.15 -30.96 -46.68
N PRO A 795 -59.66 -32.19 -46.45
CA PRO A 795 -58.85 -33.22 -45.78
C PRO A 795 -57.60 -33.55 -46.61
N VAL A 796 -56.54 -33.98 -45.93
CA VAL A 796 -55.16 -34.03 -46.49
C VAL A 796 -55.06 -34.86 -47.78
N THR A 797 -55.74 -36.01 -47.85
CA THR A 797 -55.70 -36.90 -49.01
C THR A 797 -56.29 -36.23 -50.24
N GLU A 798 -57.47 -35.63 -50.09
CA GLU A 798 -58.19 -34.92 -51.13
C GLU A 798 -57.47 -33.63 -51.52
N ALA A 799 -56.92 -32.90 -50.53
CA ALA A 799 -56.12 -31.71 -50.77
C ALA A 799 -54.89 -32.04 -51.62
N THR A 800 -54.20 -33.14 -51.31
CA THR A 800 -53.03 -33.61 -52.08
C THR A 800 -53.41 -33.99 -53.51
N ALA A 801 -54.51 -34.73 -53.68
CA ALA A 801 -55.03 -35.09 -55.01
C ALA A 801 -55.44 -33.86 -55.83
N LEU A 802 -56.07 -32.87 -55.19
CA LEU A 802 -56.41 -31.59 -55.83
C LEU A 802 -55.15 -30.83 -56.23
N GLN A 803 -54.21 -30.66 -55.30
CA GLN A 803 -52.99 -29.86 -55.50
C GLN A 803 -52.08 -30.44 -56.59
N THR A 804 -51.95 -31.77 -56.66
CA THR A 804 -51.20 -32.45 -57.74
C THR A 804 -51.85 -32.28 -59.12
N GLY A 805 -53.18 -32.10 -59.18
CA GLY A 805 -53.93 -31.79 -60.39
C GLY A 805 -54.03 -30.29 -60.74
N LEU A 806 -53.39 -29.42 -59.94
CA LEU A 806 -53.30 -27.98 -60.16
C LEU A 806 -51.88 -27.61 -60.61
N ALA A 807 -51.75 -26.70 -61.57
CA ALA A 807 -50.48 -26.06 -61.88
C ALA A 807 -50.15 -24.99 -60.83
N LEU A 808 -49.78 -25.43 -59.62
CA LEU A 808 -49.47 -24.53 -58.50
C LEU A 808 -48.12 -23.83 -58.69
N PRO A 809 -48.03 -22.51 -58.47
CA PRO A 809 -46.74 -21.82 -58.41
C PRO A 809 -45.80 -22.42 -57.35
N VAL A 810 -44.49 -22.40 -57.62
CA VAL A 810 -43.49 -22.88 -56.65
C VAL A 810 -43.44 -21.93 -55.45
N LEU A 811 -43.60 -22.46 -54.24
CA LEU A 811 -43.52 -21.69 -53.01
C LEU A 811 -42.07 -21.41 -52.60
N SER A 812 -41.86 -20.26 -51.97
CA SER A 812 -40.61 -19.91 -51.32
C SER A 812 -40.44 -20.75 -50.03
N PRO A 813 -39.21 -20.93 -49.51
CA PRO A 813 -38.98 -21.65 -48.26
C PRO A 813 -39.76 -21.03 -47.08
N GLY A 814 -40.50 -21.83 -46.32
CA GLY A 814 -41.29 -21.38 -45.17
C GLY A 814 -42.80 -21.23 -45.41
N TRP A 815 -43.27 -21.48 -46.64
CA TRP A 815 -44.69 -21.57 -46.97
C TRP A 815 -45.08 -22.99 -47.40
N SER A 816 -46.34 -23.37 -47.18
CA SER A 816 -46.93 -24.59 -47.71
C SER A 816 -48.37 -24.35 -48.18
N TYR A 817 -48.83 -25.15 -49.14
CA TYR A 817 -50.19 -25.00 -49.66
C TYR A 817 -51.24 -25.62 -48.73
N ARG A 818 -52.37 -24.91 -48.58
CA ARG A 818 -53.60 -25.40 -47.94
C ARG A 818 -54.79 -25.15 -48.87
N SER A 819 -55.73 -26.09 -48.89
CA SER A 819 -56.89 -26.05 -49.79
C SER A 819 -58.17 -25.97 -48.98
N PHE A 820 -59.07 -25.08 -49.38
CA PHE A 820 -60.34 -24.82 -48.71
C PHE A 820 -61.49 -24.94 -49.70
N TYR A 821 -62.67 -25.30 -49.22
CA TYR A 821 -63.87 -25.44 -50.04
C TYR A 821 -65.12 -24.96 -49.28
N LEU A 822 -66.16 -24.60 -50.02
CA LEU A 822 -67.47 -24.20 -49.47
C LEU A 822 -68.36 -25.44 -49.29
N VAL A 823 -68.90 -25.67 -48.08
CA VAL A 823 -69.60 -26.90 -47.66
C VAL A 823 -71.02 -27.05 -48.26
N ASN A 824 -71.62 -25.99 -48.81
CA ASN A 824 -73.04 -25.96 -49.23
C ASN A 824 -73.28 -25.68 -50.73
N SER A 825 -72.38 -26.02 -51.65
CA SER A 825 -72.69 -25.94 -53.09
C SER A 825 -73.52 -27.15 -53.54
N ASN A 826 -74.85 -27.02 -53.52
CA ASN A 826 -75.78 -28.02 -54.07
C ASN A 826 -75.47 -28.26 -55.58
N PRO A 827 -75.28 -29.52 -56.05
CA PRO A 827 -74.82 -29.81 -57.42
C PRO A 827 -75.82 -29.52 -58.55
N ALA A 828 -77.07 -29.16 -58.27
CA ALA A 828 -78.15 -29.16 -59.27
C ALA A 828 -78.49 -27.79 -59.89
N THR A 829 -78.09 -26.67 -59.29
CA THR A 829 -78.25 -25.32 -59.87
C THR A 829 -77.05 -24.48 -59.43
N THR A 830 -76.29 -23.89 -60.35
CA THR A 830 -75.06 -23.11 -60.05
C THR A 830 -75.32 -22.04 -58.99
N PRO A 831 -74.96 -22.24 -57.70
CA PRO A 831 -74.99 -21.16 -56.73
C PRO A 831 -73.74 -20.34 -57.00
N LYS A 832 -73.87 -19.01 -57.05
CA LYS A 832 -72.70 -18.13 -57.08
C LYS A 832 -71.91 -18.42 -55.80
N ALA A 833 -70.75 -19.07 -55.91
CA ALA A 833 -69.90 -19.38 -54.76
C ALA A 833 -68.70 -18.44 -54.77
N PHE A 834 -68.42 -17.82 -53.63
CA PHE A 834 -67.29 -16.93 -53.45
C PHE A 834 -66.43 -17.44 -52.30
N LEU A 835 -65.11 -17.43 -52.51
CA LEU A 835 -64.10 -17.69 -51.49
C LEU A 835 -63.10 -16.54 -51.51
N ARG A 836 -62.65 -16.11 -50.33
CA ARG A 836 -61.58 -15.14 -50.19
C ARG A 836 -60.61 -15.55 -49.08
N ALA A 837 -59.37 -15.12 -49.24
CA ALA A 837 -58.33 -15.20 -48.23
C ALA A 837 -57.72 -13.82 -48.05
N TRP A 838 -57.47 -13.43 -46.81
CA TRP A 838 -56.71 -12.24 -46.46
C TRP A 838 -56.00 -12.45 -45.13
N ALA A 839 -55.05 -11.57 -44.80
CA ALA A 839 -54.26 -11.65 -43.59
C ALA A 839 -54.39 -10.38 -42.73
N SER A 840 -54.43 -10.58 -41.41
CA SER A 840 -54.29 -9.52 -40.41
C SER A 840 -53.14 -9.83 -39.46
N GLN A 841 -52.82 -8.87 -38.58
CA GLN A 841 -51.93 -9.08 -37.44
C GLN A 841 -52.74 -9.42 -36.18
#